data_AF-A0A937GDG3-F1
#
_entry.id   AF-A0A937GDG3-F1
#
_cell.length_a   1.000
_cell.length_b   1.000
_cell.length_c   1.000
_cell.angle_alpha   90.00
_cell.angle_beta   90.00
_cell.angle_gamma   90.00
#
_symmetry.space_group_name_H-M   'P 1'
#
loop_
_entity.id
_entity.type
_entity.pdbx_description
1 polymer ?
#
loop_
_entity_poly.entity_id
_entity_poly.type
_entity_poly.pdbx_seq_one_letter_code
_entity_poly.pdbx_strand_id
1 'polypeptide(L)'
;MRAVGALRSEVEVIDLLRAVSTELIDELLHPKMEGMSESPIGLGIGASPGAASGEIVTSAAMALERSDQGHSVILVRPVTTPDDVLGMQAAAGIVTMHGGMSSHAAVVARGWGIPAVVGSADVDVNGSLVTIGQLELSEGDSISIDGRSGKIYAGALDTDQQQVPAELWTLLEWADLASAGVASIRANADAASDAQRSLEHGATGIGLCRTEHMFLADDRLPIMRSFILSDEKSVQQQLLCQLEEVQEADFVALLEVMRERPVTVRLLDPPLHEFLPSADELLARRGAGELHSDEMEVLNAVLSLREVNPMLGTRGVRLGAVRPGLYEAQVRSLCRATISIMETGVRPQLEIMIPLISDASEFRAARQWVLNAMNDVDTDGALEGVVSIGAMVETPRAALLAGEIAQDADFLSFGTNDLTQMTFGLSRDDVEARLLPRYREIGILDHNPFEVIDEAGVGMLIARAIADAREVQPSIKVGVCGEHAGDPTSISFFIAAGCTTLSCSPFRVPVARLASAQAVLASGLVDIGGTVEFFPAEVSPSSQEGKSFLAEVDAESDPELTSELHVLRVLRMRGFSTLDGLRHSTGADLATVLDVLVADQQVNYIEARKMYMLAPSGRTRIDEHIATAEPLQALRSPYEEFLELNVEFKQICTDWQVRNGEPNVHDDAEYDTQCIERLVKFLSDAESVLTSMSSVKLRLGMYQRRLHDALAAINNGEVNRFTGVMCESFHDIWMELHEDLILLQRIDRVSEGSF
;
A
#
# COMPACT_ATOMS: atom_id res chain seq x y z
N MET A 1 8.71 22.57 4.10
CA MET A 1 8.09 22.23 5.40
C MET A 1 7.60 23.46 6.15
N ARG A 2 8.44 24.30 6.77
CA ARG A 2 7.98 25.50 7.53
C ARG A 2 7.05 26.48 6.79
N ALA A 3 7.11 26.54 5.46
CA ALA A 3 6.22 27.39 4.66
C ALA A 3 4.77 26.85 4.59
N VAL A 4 4.58 25.53 4.61
CA VAL A 4 3.27 24.87 4.42
C VAL A 4 2.25 25.35 5.47
N GLY A 5 2.63 25.39 6.75
CA GLY A 5 1.72 25.85 7.82
C GLY A 5 1.37 27.36 7.77
N ALA A 6 2.11 28.17 7.02
CA ALA A 6 1.95 29.62 6.96
C ALA A 6 1.14 30.11 5.74
N LEU A 7 0.88 29.25 4.75
CA LEU A 7 0.17 29.65 3.53
C LEU A 7 -1.31 29.88 3.80
N ARG A 8 -1.87 30.89 3.14
CA ARG A 8 -3.28 31.30 3.32
C ARG A 8 -3.98 31.61 1.98
N SER A 9 -3.33 31.35 0.84
CA SER A 9 -3.93 31.60 -0.48
C SER A 9 -3.62 30.49 -1.49
N GLU A 10 -4.57 30.24 -2.40
CA GLU A 10 -4.46 29.23 -3.44
C GLU A 10 -3.26 29.46 -4.35
N VAL A 11 -2.95 30.73 -4.65
CA VAL A 11 -1.79 31.11 -5.48
C VAL A 11 -0.48 30.69 -4.82
N GLU A 12 -0.35 30.89 -3.51
CA GLU A 12 0.85 30.47 -2.78
C GLU A 12 1.00 28.94 -2.73
N VAL A 13 -0.11 28.20 -2.62
CA VAL A 13 -0.10 26.73 -2.66
C VAL A 13 0.36 26.23 -4.02
N ILE A 14 -0.19 26.78 -5.10
CA ILE A 14 0.19 26.44 -6.48
C ILE A 14 1.66 26.76 -6.73
N ASP A 15 2.13 27.93 -6.31
CA ASP A 15 3.53 28.33 -6.48
C ASP A 15 4.47 27.41 -5.68
N LEU A 16 4.05 26.99 -4.48
CA LEU A 16 4.80 26.00 -3.70
C LEU A 16 4.84 24.63 -4.40
N LEU A 17 3.70 24.11 -4.87
CA LEU A 17 3.64 22.83 -5.59
C LEU A 17 4.56 22.84 -6.82
N ARG A 18 4.65 23.97 -7.54
CA ARG A 18 5.58 24.13 -8.67
C ARG A 18 7.05 24.20 -8.27
N ALA A 19 7.34 24.74 -7.08
CA ALA A 19 8.70 24.99 -6.63
C ALA A 19 9.36 23.80 -5.91
N VAL A 20 8.56 22.92 -5.30
CA VAL A 20 9.08 21.74 -4.59
C VAL A 20 9.60 20.72 -5.58
N SER A 21 10.84 20.27 -5.39
CA SER A 21 11.41 19.21 -6.22
C SER A 21 10.87 17.84 -5.81
N THR A 22 10.64 16.96 -6.79
CA THR A 22 10.18 15.60 -6.55
C THR A 22 11.22 14.74 -5.84
N GLU A 23 12.52 15.05 -6.01
CA GLU A 23 13.63 14.37 -5.34
C GLU A 23 13.61 14.61 -3.82
N LEU A 24 13.09 15.76 -3.37
CA LEU A 24 12.96 16.06 -1.94
C LEU A 24 11.94 15.12 -1.28
N ILE A 25 10.87 14.73 -2.00
CA ILE A 25 9.87 13.80 -1.49
C ILE A 25 10.52 12.43 -1.25
N ASP A 26 11.28 11.94 -2.23
CA ASP A 26 12.04 10.69 -2.12
C ASP A 26 13.05 10.73 -0.95
N GLU A 27 13.71 11.87 -0.72
CA GLU A 27 14.63 12.06 0.41
C GLU A 27 13.98 12.03 1.78
N LEU A 28 12.71 12.43 1.88
CA LEU A 28 11.97 12.47 3.14
C LEU A 28 11.34 11.14 3.50
N LEU A 29 11.22 10.22 2.54
CA LEU A 29 10.60 8.91 2.71
C LEU A 29 11.60 7.80 3.06
N HIS A 30 12.88 7.99 2.76
CA HIS A 30 13.91 6.96 2.96
C HIS A 30 14.84 7.30 4.15
N PRO A 31 15.27 6.28 4.93
CA PRO A 31 16.25 6.47 5.99
C PRO A 31 17.56 7.06 5.48
N LYS A 32 18.18 7.92 6.29
CA LYS A 32 19.49 8.54 5.97
C LYS A 32 20.58 7.96 6.84
N MET A 33 21.78 7.86 6.28
CA MET A 33 22.97 7.42 7.01
C MET A 33 23.58 8.60 7.79
N GLU A 34 23.74 8.46 9.10
CA GLU A 34 24.52 9.41 9.91
C GLU A 34 26.02 9.10 9.79
N GLY A 35 26.87 10.12 9.95
CA GLY A 35 28.33 9.90 10.03
C GLY A 35 29.06 9.66 8.71
N MET A 36 28.72 10.39 7.63
CA MET A 36 29.43 10.34 6.32
C MET A 36 30.94 10.71 6.35
N SER A 37 31.57 10.83 7.52
CA SER A 37 33.01 10.98 7.68
C SER A 37 33.80 9.69 7.44
N GLU A 38 33.14 8.54 7.47
CA GLU A 38 33.73 7.23 7.15
C GLU A 38 34.01 7.10 5.64
N SER A 39 35.14 6.51 5.26
CA SER A 39 35.46 6.31 3.85
C SER A 39 34.77 5.04 3.32
N PRO A 40 34.10 5.10 2.15
CA PRO A 40 33.47 3.91 1.58
C PRO A 40 34.54 2.85 1.25
N ILE A 41 34.22 1.58 1.52
CA ILE A 41 35.06 0.42 1.23
C ILE A 41 34.78 -0.18 -0.16
N GLY A 42 33.66 0.18 -0.77
CA GLY A 42 33.29 -0.22 -2.13
C GLY A 42 32.26 0.72 -2.76
N LEU A 43 32.17 0.68 -4.08
CA LEU A 43 31.24 1.48 -4.87
C LEU A 43 30.53 0.64 -5.94
N GLY A 44 29.20 0.75 -5.98
CA GLY A 44 28.35 0.22 -7.03
C GLY A 44 27.38 1.27 -7.57
N ILE A 45 26.32 0.79 -8.20
CA ILE A 45 25.22 1.60 -8.70
C ILE A 45 24.15 1.65 -7.60
N GLY A 46 23.80 2.87 -7.16
CA GLY A 46 22.67 3.06 -6.26
C GLY A 46 21.34 2.73 -6.94
N ALA A 47 20.86 1.51 -6.72
CA ALA A 47 19.70 0.94 -7.42
C ALA A 47 18.36 1.33 -6.79
N SER A 48 18.33 1.42 -5.47
CA SER A 48 17.13 1.72 -4.70
C SER A 48 17.54 2.60 -3.51
N PRO A 49 16.94 3.80 -3.36
CA PRO A 49 17.38 4.80 -2.39
C PRO A 49 17.18 4.35 -0.94
N GLY A 50 17.90 5.02 -0.03
CA GLY A 50 17.86 4.80 1.42
C GLY A 50 19.15 4.22 1.99
N ALA A 51 19.24 4.20 3.31
CA ALA A 51 20.37 3.66 4.07
C ALA A 51 19.96 2.40 4.83
N ALA A 52 20.83 1.40 4.83
CA ALA A 52 20.63 0.17 5.59
C ALA A 52 21.93 -0.32 6.22
N SER A 53 21.84 -0.88 7.41
CA SER A 53 22.96 -1.47 8.16
C SER A 53 22.56 -2.84 8.68
N GLY A 54 23.43 -3.84 8.54
CA GLY A 54 23.11 -5.21 8.94
C GLY A 54 24.25 -6.20 8.76
N GLU A 55 24.04 -7.43 9.24
CA GLU A 55 24.95 -8.56 9.08
C GLU A 55 24.95 -9.07 7.63
N ILE A 56 26.12 -9.37 7.08
CA ILE A 56 26.26 -9.98 5.76
C ILE A 56 25.65 -11.39 5.77
N VAL A 57 24.79 -11.67 4.80
CA VAL A 57 24.30 -13.02 4.46
C VAL A 57 24.46 -13.25 2.96
N THR A 58 24.88 -14.47 2.55
CA THR A 58 25.15 -14.77 1.12
C THR A 58 24.09 -15.63 0.43
N SER A 59 23.04 -16.01 1.16
CA SER A 59 21.92 -16.78 0.61
C SER A 59 20.56 -16.26 1.09
N ALA A 60 19.54 -16.40 0.24
CA ALA A 60 18.18 -15.97 0.54
C ALA A 60 17.59 -16.71 1.76
N ALA A 61 17.87 -18.01 1.89
CA ALA A 61 17.45 -18.81 3.04
C ALA A 61 18.02 -18.28 4.37
N MET A 62 19.29 -17.86 4.37
CA MET A 62 19.92 -17.26 5.56
C MET A 62 19.36 -15.88 5.86
N ALA A 63 19.04 -15.09 4.84
CA ALA A 63 18.39 -13.79 5.02
C ALA A 63 17.05 -13.95 5.76
N LEU A 64 16.22 -14.90 5.33
CA LEU A 64 14.96 -15.26 6.00
C LEU A 64 15.20 -15.72 7.45
N GLU A 65 16.04 -16.74 7.64
CA GLU A 65 16.28 -17.33 8.97
C GLU A 65 16.77 -16.28 9.99
N ARG A 66 17.71 -15.42 9.58
CA ARG A 66 18.29 -14.40 10.46
C ARG A 66 17.33 -13.24 10.71
N SER A 67 16.59 -12.82 9.69
CA SER A 67 15.54 -11.81 9.85
C SER A 67 14.42 -12.29 10.78
N ASP A 68 14.00 -13.56 10.67
CA ASP A 68 13.00 -14.16 11.57
C ASP A 68 13.47 -14.23 13.03
N GLN A 69 14.78 -14.28 13.25
CA GLN A 69 15.41 -14.17 14.56
C GLN A 69 15.58 -12.71 15.05
N GLY A 70 15.15 -11.73 14.25
CA GLY A 70 15.21 -10.31 14.56
C GLY A 70 16.53 -9.62 14.22
N HIS A 71 17.42 -10.26 13.46
CA HIS A 71 18.66 -9.63 13.00
C HIS A 71 18.41 -8.80 11.75
N SER A 72 18.96 -7.57 11.69
CA SER A 72 19.04 -6.79 10.44
C SER A 72 20.12 -7.37 9.55
N VAL A 73 19.80 -7.71 8.30
CA VAL A 73 20.72 -8.38 7.37
C VAL A 73 20.88 -7.64 6.05
N ILE A 74 22.09 -7.71 5.48
CA ILE A 74 22.40 -7.24 4.13
C ILE A 74 22.66 -8.47 3.25
N LEU A 75 21.78 -8.70 2.27
CA LEU A 75 21.91 -9.81 1.33
C LEU A 75 22.95 -9.47 0.27
N VAL A 76 24.08 -10.18 0.28
CA VAL A 76 25.19 -9.99 -0.68
C VAL A 76 25.24 -11.16 -1.64
N ARG A 77 25.02 -10.91 -2.94
CA ARG A 77 24.92 -11.95 -3.98
C ARG A 77 25.72 -11.59 -5.22
N PRO A 78 26.20 -12.57 -6.02
CA PRO A 78 26.73 -12.26 -7.35
C PRO A 78 25.66 -11.60 -8.25
N VAL A 79 24.49 -12.23 -8.31
CA VAL A 79 23.26 -11.81 -8.99
C VAL A 79 22.09 -12.35 -8.16
N THR A 80 20.94 -11.70 -8.15
CA THR A 80 19.71 -12.27 -7.58
C THR A 80 18.82 -12.88 -8.66
N THR A 81 18.13 -13.96 -8.32
CA THR A 81 17.16 -14.66 -9.20
C THR A 81 15.76 -14.63 -8.58
N PRO A 82 14.70 -15.04 -9.32
CA PRO A 82 13.35 -15.15 -8.75
C PRO A 82 13.28 -16.01 -7.48
N ASP A 83 14.12 -17.05 -7.37
CA ASP A 83 14.23 -17.87 -6.15
C ASP A 83 14.75 -17.10 -4.92
N ASP A 84 15.40 -15.94 -5.12
CA ASP A 84 15.94 -15.12 -4.02
C ASP A 84 14.89 -14.13 -3.46
N VAL A 85 13.70 -13.99 -4.06
CA VAL A 85 12.68 -12.97 -3.76
C VAL A 85 12.32 -12.92 -2.27
N LEU A 86 12.07 -14.07 -1.63
CA LEU A 86 11.70 -14.13 -0.22
C LEU A 86 12.84 -13.63 0.69
N GLY A 87 14.09 -13.99 0.38
CA GLY A 87 15.26 -13.52 1.12
C GLY A 87 15.56 -12.04 0.88
N MET A 88 15.31 -11.54 -0.34
CA MET A 88 15.41 -10.13 -0.67
C MET A 88 14.39 -9.30 0.12
N GLN A 89 13.17 -9.79 0.27
CA GLN A 89 12.10 -9.12 1.01
C GLN A 89 12.39 -9.04 2.51
N ALA A 90 13.06 -10.07 3.05
CA ALA A 90 13.47 -10.13 4.44
C ALA A 90 14.71 -9.26 4.76
N ALA A 91 15.51 -8.90 3.75
CA ALA A 91 16.74 -8.16 3.95
C ALA A 91 16.49 -6.66 4.20
N ALA A 92 17.29 -6.06 5.09
CA ALA A 92 17.30 -4.62 5.30
C ALA A 92 17.95 -3.87 4.12
N GLY A 93 18.82 -4.54 3.37
CA GLY A 93 19.47 -3.99 2.20
C GLY A 93 20.08 -5.07 1.30
N ILE A 94 20.34 -4.73 0.05
CA ILE A 94 20.80 -5.69 -0.97
C ILE A 94 22.07 -5.16 -1.64
N VAL A 95 23.07 -6.03 -1.79
CA VAL A 95 24.29 -5.75 -2.55
C VAL A 95 24.51 -6.82 -3.61
N THR A 96 24.74 -6.40 -4.86
CA THR A 96 25.14 -7.35 -5.91
C THR A 96 26.45 -7.00 -6.60
N MET A 97 27.22 -8.04 -6.96
CA MET A 97 28.45 -7.91 -7.76
C MET A 97 28.14 -7.47 -9.20
N HIS A 98 27.07 -8.02 -9.77
CA HIS A 98 26.63 -7.75 -11.13
C HIS A 98 25.19 -7.24 -11.14
N GLY A 99 24.82 -6.50 -12.20
CA GLY A 99 23.48 -5.95 -12.38
C GLY A 99 23.49 -4.43 -12.55
N GLY A 100 22.51 -3.91 -13.30
CA GLY A 100 22.26 -2.48 -13.47
C GLY A 100 21.00 -2.03 -12.74
N MET A 101 20.55 -0.80 -13.01
CA MET A 101 19.32 -0.22 -12.44
C MET A 101 18.07 -1.07 -12.71
N SER A 102 18.03 -1.93 -13.71
CA SER A 102 16.93 -2.81 -14.13
C SER A 102 17.16 -4.25 -13.75
N SER A 103 18.30 -4.57 -13.14
CA SER A 103 18.54 -5.94 -12.68
C SER A 103 17.42 -6.38 -11.75
N HIS A 104 17.16 -7.70 -11.69
CA HIS A 104 16.17 -8.28 -10.79
C HIS A 104 16.27 -7.69 -9.37
N ALA A 105 17.49 -7.60 -8.83
CA ALA A 105 17.79 -6.95 -7.55
C ALA A 105 17.24 -5.52 -7.47
N ALA A 106 17.56 -4.68 -8.45
CA ALA A 106 17.21 -3.27 -8.45
C ALA A 106 15.71 -3.02 -8.62
N VAL A 107 15.05 -3.77 -9.51
CA VAL A 107 13.60 -3.64 -9.76
C VAL A 107 12.81 -4.04 -8.52
N VAL A 108 13.15 -5.18 -7.93
CA VAL A 108 12.48 -5.72 -6.75
C VAL A 108 12.74 -4.84 -5.53
N ALA A 109 14.00 -4.42 -5.31
CA ALA A 109 14.37 -3.53 -4.22
C ALA A 109 13.62 -2.19 -4.28
N ARG A 110 13.53 -1.55 -5.45
CA ARG A 110 12.72 -0.33 -5.63
C ARG A 110 11.23 -0.56 -5.47
N GLY A 111 10.75 -1.74 -5.85
CA GLY A 111 9.37 -2.17 -5.62
C GLY A 111 9.02 -2.09 -4.13
N TRP A 112 9.93 -2.54 -3.28
CA TRP A 112 9.73 -2.63 -1.83
C TRP A 112 10.39 -1.52 -1.00
N GLY A 113 11.04 -0.54 -1.64
CA GLY A 113 11.75 0.53 -0.93
C GLY A 113 12.94 0.02 -0.09
N ILE A 114 13.51 -1.13 -0.46
CA ILE A 114 14.67 -1.70 0.22
C ILE A 114 15.92 -1.05 -0.38
N PRO A 115 16.83 -0.47 0.43
CA PRO A 115 18.09 0.08 -0.06
C PRO A 115 18.91 -0.95 -0.84
N ALA A 116 19.39 -0.59 -2.03
CA ALA A 116 20.15 -1.52 -2.86
C ALA A 116 21.33 -0.87 -3.60
N VAL A 117 22.47 -1.56 -3.57
CA VAL A 117 23.68 -1.24 -4.34
C VAL A 117 23.99 -2.40 -5.28
N VAL A 118 23.83 -2.21 -6.58
CA VAL A 118 23.99 -3.28 -7.58
C VAL A 118 25.20 -3.04 -8.46
N GLY A 119 25.73 -4.10 -9.06
CA GLY A 119 26.83 -3.98 -10.04
C GLY A 119 28.13 -3.45 -9.45
N SER A 120 28.40 -3.73 -8.17
CA SER A 120 29.64 -3.30 -7.51
C SER A 120 30.81 -4.19 -7.94
N ALA A 121 31.70 -3.65 -8.77
CA ALA A 121 32.92 -4.36 -9.20
C ALA A 121 33.92 -4.58 -8.05
N ASP A 122 33.76 -3.84 -6.94
CA ASP A 122 34.57 -3.97 -5.74
C ASP A 122 34.13 -5.13 -4.84
N VAL A 123 32.98 -5.75 -5.11
CA VAL A 123 32.43 -6.85 -4.30
C VAL A 123 32.74 -8.17 -4.99
N ASP A 124 33.30 -9.14 -4.26
CA ASP A 124 33.45 -10.53 -4.69
C ASP A 124 32.91 -11.47 -3.63
N VAL A 125 32.15 -12.49 -4.04
CA VAL A 125 31.46 -13.43 -3.14
C VAL A 125 31.91 -14.84 -3.48
N ASN A 126 32.55 -15.52 -2.52
CA ASN A 126 33.01 -16.89 -2.66
C ASN A 126 32.63 -17.72 -1.43
N GLY A 127 31.48 -18.40 -1.51
CA GLY A 127 30.89 -19.08 -0.36
C GLY A 127 30.55 -18.06 0.73
N SER A 128 31.00 -18.31 1.96
CA SER A 128 30.78 -17.43 3.11
C SER A 128 31.78 -16.27 3.24
N LEU A 129 32.75 -16.18 2.31
CA LEU A 129 33.74 -15.10 2.27
C LEU A 129 33.27 -14.02 1.30
N VAL A 130 33.18 -12.78 1.78
CA VAL A 130 32.82 -11.61 0.99
C VAL A 130 33.97 -10.62 1.02
N THR A 131 34.53 -10.32 -0.15
CA THR A 131 35.56 -9.29 -0.29
C THR A 131 34.93 -8.01 -0.80
N ILE A 132 35.18 -6.88 -0.12
CA ILE A 132 34.74 -5.55 -0.57
C ILE A 132 35.96 -4.61 -0.61
N GLY A 133 36.38 -4.26 -1.82
CA GLY A 133 37.60 -3.47 -2.05
C GLY A 133 38.85 -4.20 -1.58
N GLN A 134 39.41 -3.79 -0.44
CA GLN A 134 40.59 -4.43 0.19
C GLN A 134 40.27 -5.21 1.47
N LEU A 135 39.02 -5.21 1.92
CA LEU A 135 38.62 -5.91 3.13
C LEU A 135 38.06 -7.29 2.80
N GLU A 136 38.52 -8.29 3.54
CA GLU A 136 37.90 -9.61 3.60
C GLU A 136 36.95 -9.65 4.80
N LEU A 137 35.67 -9.89 4.53
CA LEU A 137 34.59 -10.00 5.50
C LEU A 137 33.97 -11.40 5.42
N SER A 138 33.34 -11.83 6.49
CA SER A 138 32.62 -13.10 6.57
C SER A 138 31.13 -12.88 6.82
N GLU A 139 30.32 -13.90 6.56
CA GLU A 139 28.93 -13.89 7.00
C GLU A 139 28.81 -13.58 8.51
N GLY A 140 27.85 -12.72 8.86
CA GLY A 140 27.69 -12.19 10.21
C GLY A 140 28.46 -10.89 10.49
N ASP A 141 29.46 -10.53 9.69
CA ASP A 141 30.10 -9.23 9.81
C ASP A 141 29.14 -8.13 9.37
N SER A 142 29.16 -6.98 10.04
CA SER A 142 28.26 -5.87 9.73
C SER A 142 28.81 -4.99 8.63
N ILE A 143 27.94 -4.59 7.71
CA ILE A 143 28.18 -3.55 6.71
C ILE A 143 27.01 -2.58 6.67
N SER A 144 27.28 -1.40 6.10
CA SER A 144 26.25 -0.39 5.85
C SER A 144 26.28 0.02 4.39
N ILE A 145 25.11 0.30 3.83
CA ILE A 145 24.96 0.69 2.43
C ILE A 145 24.13 1.96 2.30
N ASP A 146 24.52 2.80 1.36
CA ASP A 146 23.72 3.92 0.86
C ASP A 146 23.29 3.59 -0.57
N GLY A 147 22.04 3.14 -0.69
CA GLY A 147 21.43 2.71 -1.93
C GLY A 147 21.13 3.85 -2.91
N ARG A 148 21.30 5.13 -2.50
CA ARG A 148 21.23 6.27 -3.42
C ARG A 148 22.59 6.59 -4.02
N SER A 149 23.64 6.70 -3.20
CA SER A 149 24.99 7.03 -3.72
C SER A 149 25.77 5.82 -4.22
N GLY A 150 25.27 4.60 -3.98
CA GLY A 150 25.93 3.35 -4.37
C GLY A 150 27.12 2.99 -3.49
N LYS A 151 27.26 3.62 -2.31
CA LYS A 151 28.42 3.44 -1.43
C LYS A 151 28.20 2.34 -0.42
N ILE A 152 29.26 1.59 -0.14
CA ILE A 152 29.31 0.52 0.86
C ILE A 152 30.34 0.91 1.92
N TYR A 153 30.00 0.72 3.19
CA TYR A 153 30.82 1.07 4.36
C TYR A 153 31.04 -0.15 5.25
N ALA A 154 32.18 -0.18 5.94
CA ALA A 154 32.47 -1.21 6.93
C ALA A 154 31.70 -0.93 8.23
N GLY A 155 31.24 -1.98 8.90
CA GLY A 155 30.53 -1.88 10.17
C GLY A 155 29.08 -1.44 10.03
N ALA A 156 28.37 -1.41 11.16
CA ALA A 156 27.02 -0.87 11.27
C ALA A 156 27.10 0.63 11.60
N LEU A 157 26.75 1.47 10.63
CA LEU A 157 26.58 2.91 10.78
C LEU A 157 25.15 3.20 11.23
N ASP A 158 24.97 4.23 12.05
CA ASP A 158 23.65 4.65 12.50
C ASP A 158 22.82 5.17 11.33
N THR A 159 21.59 4.67 11.23
CA THR A 159 20.60 5.13 10.26
C THR A 159 19.54 5.94 11.00
N ASP A 160 19.38 7.22 10.62
CA ASP A 160 18.31 8.06 11.14
C ASP A 160 16.99 7.68 10.44
N GLN A 161 16.11 7.01 11.18
CA GLN A 161 14.72 6.87 10.81
C GLN A 161 13.99 8.16 11.18
N GLN A 162 14.23 9.22 10.41
CA GLN A 162 13.50 10.47 10.58
C GLN A 162 12.01 10.20 10.39
N GLN A 163 11.19 10.63 11.35
CA GLN A 163 9.75 10.65 11.17
C GLN A 163 9.42 11.52 9.95
N VAL A 164 8.66 10.97 9.01
CA VAL A 164 8.16 11.69 7.84
C VAL A 164 7.37 12.92 8.34
N PRO A 165 7.77 14.16 8.00
CA PRO A 165 7.14 15.34 8.56
C PRO A 165 5.67 15.44 8.14
N ALA A 166 4.79 15.86 9.05
CA ALA A 166 3.35 16.01 8.78
C ALA A 166 3.07 16.94 7.59
N GLU A 167 3.89 17.97 7.39
CA GLU A 167 3.74 18.92 6.28
C GLU A 167 3.96 18.28 4.90
N LEU A 168 4.60 17.11 4.84
CA LEU A 168 4.68 16.34 3.58
C LEU A 168 3.29 15.89 3.16
N TRP A 169 2.50 15.36 4.09
CA TRP A 169 1.18 14.83 3.80
C TRP A 169 0.22 15.93 3.37
N THR A 170 0.23 17.10 4.05
CA THR A 170 -0.53 18.28 3.62
C THR A 170 -0.15 18.75 2.21
N LEU A 171 1.16 18.77 1.88
CA LEU A 171 1.61 19.11 0.53
C LEU A 171 1.05 18.14 -0.52
N LEU A 172 1.04 16.84 -0.20
CA LEU A 172 0.55 15.81 -1.10
C LEU A 172 -0.98 15.80 -1.23
N GLU A 173 -1.71 16.16 -0.17
CA GLU A 173 -3.16 16.41 -0.25
C GLU A 173 -3.48 17.56 -1.21
N TRP A 174 -2.72 18.66 -1.15
CA TRP A 174 -2.85 19.74 -2.13
C TRP A 174 -2.48 19.28 -3.55
N ALA A 175 -1.48 18.42 -3.70
CA ALA A 175 -1.13 17.84 -4.99
C ALA A 175 -2.30 17.00 -5.56
N ASP A 176 -2.96 16.21 -4.72
CA ASP A 176 -4.13 15.41 -5.13
C ASP A 176 -5.28 16.31 -5.55
N LEU A 177 -5.57 17.38 -4.80
CA LEU A 177 -6.60 18.36 -5.16
C LEU A 177 -6.29 19.04 -6.50
N ALA A 178 -5.03 19.38 -6.76
CA ALA A 178 -4.61 20.02 -8.00
C ALA A 178 -4.71 19.09 -9.23
N SER A 179 -4.63 17.77 -9.03
CA SER A 179 -4.72 16.76 -10.10
C SER A 179 -6.05 16.02 -10.16
N ALA A 180 -6.97 16.33 -9.23
CA ALA A 180 -8.28 15.70 -9.12
C ALA A 180 -9.06 15.77 -10.44
N GLY A 181 -9.67 14.64 -10.83
CA GLY A 181 -10.44 14.52 -12.06
C GLY A 181 -9.62 14.41 -13.35
N VAL A 182 -8.29 14.61 -13.30
CA VAL A 182 -7.39 14.46 -14.46
C VAL A 182 -6.62 13.14 -14.39
N ALA A 183 -5.95 12.88 -13.27
CA ALA A 183 -5.12 11.70 -13.10
C ALA A 183 -5.40 11.01 -11.75
N SER A 184 -5.45 9.68 -11.78
CA SER A 184 -5.52 8.82 -10.60
C SER A 184 -4.18 8.14 -10.38
N ILE A 185 -3.63 8.25 -9.16
CA ILE A 185 -2.34 7.64 -8.82
C ILE A 185 -2.62 6.32 -8.11
N ARG A 186 -2.43 5.23 -8.84
CA ARG A 186 -2.58 3.87 -8.34
C ARG A 186 -1.21 3.26 -8.04
N ALA A 187 -1.22 2.11 -7.39
CA ALA A 187 -0.02 1.35 -7.10
C ALA A 187 0.07 0.04 -7.88
N ASN A 188 1.30 -0.42 -8.09
CA ASN A 188 1.60 -1.79 -8.46
C ASN A 188 1.78 -2.56 -7.15
N ALA A 189 0.84 -3.44 -6.81
CA ALA A 189 0.86 -4.21 -5.58
C ALA A 189 0.27 -5.60 -5.84
N ASP A 190 1.00 -6.62 -5.42
CA ASP A 190 0.69 -8.02 -5.76
C ASP A 190 0.16 -8.78 -4.52
N ALA A 191 0.25 -8.18 -3.32
CA ALA A 191 -0.22 -8.74 -2.05
C ALA A 191 -0.97 -7.70 -1.21
N ALA A 192 -1.78 -8.17 -0.25
CA ALA A 192 -2.56 -7.31 0.65
C ALA A 192 -1.68 -6.35 1.48
N SER A 193 -0.50 -6.79 1.92
CA SER A 193 0.47 -5.95 2.64
C SER A 193 1.02 -4.81 1.77
N ASP A 194 1.30 -5.08 0.50
CA ASP A 194 1.76 -4.08 -0.45
C ASP A 194 0.65 -3.09 -0.80
N ALA A 195 -0.59 -3.57 -0.92
CA ALA A 195 -1.77 -2.74 -1.12
C ALA A 195 -2.00 -1.79 0.07
N GLN A 196 -1.91 -2.32 1.31
CA GLN A 196 -2.03 -1.53 2.53
C GLN A 196 -0.98 -0.41 2.58
N ARG A 197 0.30 -0.74 2.33
CA ARG A 197 1.39 0.24 2.26
C ARG A 197 1.16 1.29 1.15
N SER A 198 0.59 0.87 0.03
CA SER A 198 0.26 1.78 -1.07
C SER A 198 -0.81 2.80 -0.66
N LEU A 199 -1.83 2.36 0.08
CA LEU A 199 -2.87 3.25 0.61
C LEU A 199 -2.29 4.25 1.63
N GLU A 200 -1.36 3.82 2.48
CA GLU A 200 -0.64 4.70 3.43
C GLU A 200 0.17 5.79 2.70
N HIS A 201 0.66 5.52 1.50
CA HIS A 201 1.32 6.51 0.65
C HIS A 201 0.36 7.35 -0.22
N GLY A 202 -0.95 7.11 -0.12
CA GLY A 202 -2.01 7.85 -0.80
C GLY A 202 -2.39 7.31 -2.18
N ALA A 203 -2.16 6.02 -2.47
CA ALA A 203 -2.63 5.42 -3.70
C ALA A 203 -4.17 5.36 -3.72
N THR A 204 -4.77 5.66 -4.88
CA THR A 204 -6.23 5.69 -5.06
C THR A 204 -6.79 4.35 -5.59
N GLY A 205 -5.97 3.30 -5.66
CA GLY A 205 -6.31 2.03 -6.29
C GLY A 205 -5.06 1.19 -6.60
N ILE A 206 -5.27 -0.02 -7.10
CA ILE A 206 -4.22 -0.84 -7.72
C ILE A 206 -4.37 -0.75 -9.24
N GLY A 207 -3.30 -0.38 -9.95
CA GLY A 207 -3.28 -0.32 -11.41
C GLY A 207 -2.56 -1.50 -12.05
N LEU A 208 -1.87 -2.32 -11.24
CA LEU A 208 -1.29 -3.58 -11.65
C LEU A 208 -1.08 -4.49 -10.42
N CYS A 209 -1.85 -5.57 -10.35
CA CYS A 209 -1.58 -6.73 -9.51
C CYS A 209 -1.14 -7.89 -10.42
N ARG A 210 0.07 -8.39 -10.19
CA ARG A 210 0.68 -9.50 -10.93
C ARG A 210 0.33 -10.82 -10.27
N THR A 211 -0.40 -11.65 -10.98
CA THR A 211 -0.84 -12.95 -10.46
C THR A 211 0.29 -13.96 -10.31
N GLU A 212 1.47 -13.68 -10.84
CA GLU A 212 2.53 -14.68 -10.98
C GLU A 212 3.34 -14.83 -9.71
N HIS A 213 3.51 -13.73 -8.98
CA HIS A 213 4.09 -13.74 -7.64
C HIS A 213 3.25 -14.57 -6.67
N MET A 214 1.93 -14.62 -6.86
CA MET A 214 1.03 -15.48 -6.05
C MET A 214 1.30 -16.98 -6.26
N PHE A 215 1.84 -17.39 -7.41
CA PHE A 215 2.16 -18.79 -7.71
C PHE A 215 3.57 -19.21 -7.30
N LEU A 216 4.45 -18.24 -6.98
CA LEU A 216 5.83 -18.51 -6.55
C LEU A 216 5.95 -18.86 -5.06
N ALA A 217 4.86 -18.72 -4.27
CA ALA A 217 4.85 -19.10 -2.86
C ALA A 217 5.14 -20.62 -2.66
N ASP A 218 5.84 -20.96 -1.58
CA ASP A 218 6.37 -22.31 -1.29
C ASP A 218 5.29 -23.42 -1.30
N ASP A 219 4.08 -23.09 -0.88
CA ASP A 219 2.94 -24.01 -0.81
C ASP A 219 2.22 -24.18 -2.16
N ARG A 220 2.46 -23.29 -3.14
CA ARG A 220 1.72 -23.23 -4.41
C ARG A 220 2.58 -23.57 -5.62
N LEU A 221 3.86 -23.22 -5.56
CA LEU A 221 4.83 -23.55 -6.59
C LEU A 221 4.84 -25.06 -6.92
N PRO A 222 4.72 -25.99 -5.94
CA PRO A 222 4.59 -27.43 -6.24
C PRO A 222 3.33 -27.79 -7.05
N ILE A 223 2.21 -27.11 -6.80
CA ILE A 223 0.95 -27.32 -7.52
C ILE A 223 1.09 -26.83 -8.97
N MET A 224 1.65 -25.63 -9.15
CA MET A 224 1.93 -25.07 -10.48
C MET A 224 2.92 -25.95 -11.26
N ARG A 225 4.00 -26.41 -10.63
CA ARG A 225 4.95 -27.36 -11.26
C ARG A 225 4.27 -28.65 -11.67
N SER A 226 3.42 -29.22 -10.81
CA SER A 226 2.66 -30.43 -11.13
C SER A 226 1.71 -30.21 -12.32
N PHE A 227 1.11 -29.02 -12.42
CA PHE A 227 0.24 -28.66 -13.54
C PHE A 227 1.03 -28.60 -14.86
N ILE A 228 2.22 -27.98 -14.83
CA ILE A 228 3.11 -27.84 -15.99
C ILE A 228 3.59 -29.20 -16.51
N LEU A 229 3.90 -30.13 -15.59
CA LEU A 229 4.45 -31.45 -15.90
C LEU A 229 3.39 -32.49 -16.29
N SER A 230 2.10 -32.20 -16.06
CA SER A 230 1.01 -33.13 -16.36
C SER A 230 0.48 -32.96 -17.78
N ASP A 231 0.33 -34.08 -18.51
CA ASP A 231 -0.35 -34.15 -19.81
C ASP A 231 -1.80 -34.68 -19.72
N GLU A 232 -2.21 -35.18 -18.54
CA GLU A 232 -3.55 -35.77 -18.36
C GLU A 232 -4.58 -34.70 -18.00
N LYS A 233 -5.58 -34.51 -18.86
CA LYS A 233 -6.61 -33.46 -18.70
C LYS A 233 -7.37 -33.53 -17.37
N SER A 234 -7.65 -34.73 -16.87
CA SER A 234 -8.33 -34.95 -15.59
C SER A 234 -7.49 -34.43 -14.42
N VAL A 235 -6.17 -34.72 -14.44
CA VAL A 235 -5.20 -34.28 -13.42
C VAL A 235 -4.96 -32.79 -13.53
N GLN A 236 -4.81 -32.25 -14.74
CA GLN A 236 -4.70 -30.80 -14.95
C GLN A 236 -5.92 -30.06 -14.39
N GLN A 237 -7.14 -30.56 -14.62
CA GLN A 237 -8.35 -29.96 -14.07
C GLN A 237 -8.35 -29.97 -12.54
N GLN A 238 -7.91 -31.06 -11.90
CA GLN A 238 -7.81 -31.13 -10.45
C GLN A 238 -6.80 -30.13 -9.89
N LEU A 239 -5.64 -30.00 -10.54
CA LEU A 239 -4.59 -29.04 -10.15
C LEU A 239 -5.04 -27.59 -10.36
N LEU A 240 -5.79 -27.31 -11.43
CA LEU A 240 -6.41 -26.01 -11.63
C LEU A 240 -7.40 -25.68 -10.50
N CYS A 241 -8.25 -26.63 -10.08
CA CYS A 241 -9.13 -26.40 -8.91
C CYS A 241 -8.34 -26.08 -7.63
N GLN A 242 -7.21 -26.75 -7.40
CA GLN A 242 -6.35 -26.45 -6.24
C GLN A 242 -5.72 -25.06 -6.34
N LEU A 243 -5.25 -24.67 -7.53
CA LEU A 243 -4.75 -23.32 -7.79
C LEU A 243 -5.86 -22.27 -7.61
N GLU A 244 -7.11 -22.60 -7.98
CA GLU A 244 -8.24 -21.69 -7.80
C GLU A 244 -8.45 -21.36 -6.31
N GLU A 245 -8.48 -22.38 -5.45
CA GLU A 245 -8.74 -22.23 -4.01
C GLU A 245 -7.68 -21.36 -3.32
N VAL A 246 -6.40 -21.60 -3.61
CA VAL A 246 -5.31 -20.83 -2.99
C VAL A 246 -5.26 -19.39 -3.50
N GLN A 247 -5.60 -19.16 -4.76
CA GLN A 247 -5.58 -17.82 -5.35
C GLN A 247 -6.80 -16.98 -4.94
N GLU A 248 -7.95 -17.61 -4.71
CA GLU A 248 -9.16 -16.95 -4.20
C GLU A 248 -8.88 -16.28 -2.85
N ALA A 249 -8.18 -16.96 -1.94
CA ALA A 249 -7.82 -16.41 -0.63
C ALA A 249 -6.98 -15.13 -0.73
N ASP A 250 -6.01 -15.07 -1.65
CA ASP A 250 -5.21 -13.88 -1.88
C ASP A 250 -6.04 -12.71 -2.41
N PHE A 251 -6.94 -13.00 -3.35
CA PHE A 251 -7.80 -11.98 -3.91
C PHE A 251 -8.80 -11.44 -2.89
N VAL A 252 -9.34 -12.29 -2.00
CA VAL A 252 -10.16 -11.84 -0.87
C VAL A 252 -9.34 -10.87 -0.01
N ALA A 253 -8.15 -11.27 0.45
CA ALA A 253 -7.31 -10.41 1.28
C ALA A 253 -6.93 -9.09 0.60
N LEU A 254 -6.64 -9.12 -0.71
CA LEU A 254 -6.34 -7.92 -1.50
C LEU A 254 -7.55 -6.99 -1.61
N LEU A 255 -8.73 -7.53 -1.92
CA LEU A 255 -9.96 -6.76 -2.11
C LEU A 255 -10.50 -6.22 -0.78
N GLU A 256 -10.34 -6.94 0.34
CA GLU A 256 -10.69 -6.44 1.69
C GLU A 256 -9.94 -5.15 2.03
N VAL A 257 -8.63 -5.10 1.73
CA VAL A 257 -7.79 -3.90 1.95
C VAL A 257 -8.24 -2.76 1.03
N MET A 258 -8.54 -3.05 -0.23
CA MET A 258 -8.87 -2.02 -1.21
C MET A 258 -10.30 -1.47 -1.08
N ARG A 259 -11.22 -2.25 -0.48
CA ARG A 259 -12.65 -1.93 -0.37
C ARG A 259 -13.25 -1.58 -1.73
N GLU A 260 -13.88 -0.42 -1.87
CA GLU A 260 -14.51 0.06 -3.11
C GLU A 260 -13.51 0.65 -4.12
N ARG A 261 -12.22 0.71 -3.78
CA ARG A 261 -11.20 1.25 -4.68
C ARG A 261 -10.92 0.28 -5.81
N PRO A 262 -10.57 0.78 -7.00
CA PRO A 262 -10.34 -0.04 -8.16
C PRO A 262 -9.07 -0.88 -8.05
N VAL A 263 -9.18 -2.16 -8.43
CA VAL A 263 -8.09 -3.14 -8.42
C VAL A 263 -7.93 -3.75 -9.81
N THR A 264 -6.84 -3.41 -10.49
CA THR A 264 -6.49 -4.00 -11.79
C THR A 264 -5.62 -5.23 -11.62
N VAL A 265 -6.15 -6.41 -11.97
CA VAL A 265 -5.43 -7.69 -11.89
C VAL A 265 -5.04 -8.16 -13.28
N ARG A 266 -3.75 -8.39 -13.50
CA ARG A 266 -3.22 -8.94 -14.75
C ARG A 266 -3.19 -10.47 -14.70
N LEU A 267 -3.80 -11.10 -15.69
CA LEU A 267 -3.74 -12.56 -15.86
C LEU A 267 -2.30 -13.02 -16.14
N LEU A 268 -2.05 -14.33 -16.02
CA LEU A 268 -0.71 -14.91 -16.11
C LEU A 268 0.01 -14.51 -17.41
N ASP A 269 1.23 -14.00 -17.26
CA ASP A 269 2.09 -13.43 -18.28
C ASP A 269 3.42 -14.19 -18.53
N PRO A 270 4.23 -14.62 -17.55
CA PRO A 270 5.49 -15.28 -17.79
C PRO A 270 5.31 -16.65 -18.45
N PRO A 271 6.32 -17.11 -19.20
CA PRO A 271 6.34 -18.45 -19.76
C PRO A 271 6.50 -19.52 -18.65
N LEU A 272 5.97 -20.72 -18.91
CA LEU A 272 5.91 -21.78 -17.89
C LEU A 272 7.28 -22.24 -17.36
N HIS A 273 8.36 -22.06 -18.11
CA HIS A 273 9.68 -22.47 -17.66
C HIS A 273 10.20 -21.64 -16.48
N GLU A 274 9.65 -20.44 -16.24
CA GLU A 274 10.00 -19.62 -15.06
C GLU A 274 9.53 -20.22 -13.73
N PHE A 275 8.53 -21.13 -13.76
CA PHE A 275 8.08 -21.86 -12.56
C PHE A 275 8.84 -23.17 -12.35
N LEU A 276 9.68 -23.59 -13.30
CA LEU A 276 10.45 -24.82 -13.22
C LEU A 276 11.89 -24.55 -12.75
N PRO A 277 12.58 -25.55 -12.18
CA PRO A 277 13.98 -25.39 -11.80
C PRO A 277 14.88 -25.05 -13.00
N SER A 278 16.02 -24.41 -12.73
CA SER A 278 16.98 -23.99 -13.75
C SER A 278 17.45 -25.16 -14.63
N ALA A 279 17.33 -24.98 -15.94
CA ALA A 279 17.81 -25.95 -16.93
C ALA A 279 19.31 -26.25 -16.76
N ASP A 280 20.10 -25.21 -16.51
CA ASP A 280 21.55 -25.31 -16.45
C ASP A 280 21.99 -26.01 -15.15
N GLU A 281 21.27 -25.80 -14.05
CA GLU A 281 21.46 -26.52 -12.79
C GLU A 281 21.16 -28.02 -12.94
N LEU A 282 19.99 -28.36 -13.51
CA LEU A 282 19.60 -29.75 -13.72
C LEU A 282 20.56 -30.46 -14.70
N LEU A 283 21.05 -29.77 -15.74
CA LEU A 283 22.06 -30.31 -16.66
C LEU A 283 23.40 -30.55 -15.97
N ALA A 284 23.84 -29.64 -15.08
CA ALA A 284 25.07 -29.80 -14.31
C ALA A 284 24.98 -31.01 -13.38
N ARG A 285 23.89 -31.15 -12.62
CA ARG A 285 23.63 -32.30 -11.74
C ARG A 285 23.52 -33.62 -12.51
N ARG A 286 22.92 -33.60 -13.71
CA ARG A 286 22.93 -34.76 -14.62
C ARG A 286 24.35 -35.12 -15.05
N GLY A 287 25.19 -34.14 -15.38
CA GLY A 287 26.60 -34.35 -15.71
C GLY A 287 27.42 -34.93 -14.56
N ALA A 288 27.08 -34.55 -13.32
CA ALA A 288 27.68 -35.07 -12.10
C ALA A 288 27.16 -36.46 -11.68
N GLY A 289 26.08 -36.95 -12.30
CA GLY A 289 25.45 -38.23 -11.93
C GLY A 289 24.58 -38.16 -10.67
N GLU A 290 24.13 -36.96 -10.30
CA GLU A 290 23.38 -36.65 -9.07
C GLU A 290 21.88 -36.45 -9.31
N LEU A 291 21.40 -36.73 -10.53
CA LEU A 291 19.99 -36.57 -10.91
C LEU A 291 19.24 -37.89 -10.76
N HIS A 292 18.14 -37.89 -10.01
CA HIS A 292 17.27 -39.06 -9.85
C HIS A 292 16.31 -39.24 -11.03
N SER A 293 15.58 -40.37 -11.08
CA SER A 293 14.63 -40.68 -12.16
C SER A 293 13.54 -39.63 -12.31
N ASP A 294 13.02 -39.14 -11.20
CA ASP A 294 11.88 -38.22 -11.19
C ASP A 294 12.33 -36.81 -11.62
N GLU A 295 13.57 -36.44 -11.27
CA GLU A 295 14.19 -35.20 -11.73
C GLU A 295 14.59 -35.23 -13.21
N MET A 296 14.79 -36.43 -13.80
CA MET A 296 15.00 -36.57 -15.24
C MET A 296 13.75 -36.19 -16.04
N GLU A 297 12.55 -36.47 -15.52
CA GLU A 297 11.29 -36.05 -16.14
C GLU A 297 11.15 -34.52 -16.11
N VAL A 298 11.46 -33.91 -14.96
CA VAL A 298 11.50 -32.44 -14.82
C VAL A 298 12.51 -31.82 -15.79
N LEU A 299 13.72 -32.35 -15.89
CA LEU A 299 14.74 -31.85 -16.83
C LEU A 299 14.25 -31.94 -18.28
N ASN A 300 13.60 -33.04 -18.67
CA ASN A 300 13.06 -33.16 -20.03
C ASN A 300 11.97 -32.12 -20.30
N ALA A 301 11.09 -31.86 -19.34
CA ALA A 301 10.06 -30.83 -19.45
C ALA A 301 10.68 -29.43 -19.57
N VAL A 302 11.63 -29.09 -18.69
CA VAL A 302 12.38 -27.82 -18.74
C VAL A 302 13.03 -27.61 -20.10
N LEU A 303 13.72 -28.62 -20.64
CA LEU A 303 14.35 -28.52 -21.95
C LEU A 303 13.33 -28.39 -23.09
N SER A 304 12.16 -29.01 -22.98
CA SER A 304 11.11 -28.92 -23.98
C SER A 304 10.40 -27.55 -24.00
N LEU A 305 10.29 -26.90 -22.84
CA LEU A 305 9.68 -25.59 -22.66
C LEU A 305 10.69 -24.43 -22.78
N ARG A 306 11.98 -24.74 -22.93
CA ARG A 306 13.03 -23.75 -23.09
C ARG A 306 12.88 -23.05 -24.43
N GLU A 307 12.71 -21.74 -24.37
CA GLU A 307 12.66 -20.88 -25.55
C GLU A 307 13.99 -20.13 -25.71
N VAL A 308 14.36 -19.80 -26.95
CA VAL A 308 15.60 -19.04 -27.24
C VAL A 308 15.48 -17.60 -26.72
N ASN A 309 14.30 -17.00 -26.86
CA ASN A 309 14.00 -15.64 -26.38
C ASN A 309 12.67 -15.65 -25.61
N PRO A 310 12.69 -16.01 -24.31
CA PRO A 310 11.49 -16.11 -23.47
C PRO A 310 10.59 -14.88 -23.50
N MET A 311 11.17 -13.68 -23.57
CA MET A 311 10.43 -12.41 -23.61
C MET A 311 9.47 -12.30 -24.80
N LEU A 312 9.77 -12.95 -25.93
CA LEU A 312 8.94 -12.93 -27.15
C LEU A 312 8.18 -14.26 -27.38
N GLY A 313 8.22 -15.17 -26.41
CA GLY A 313 7.80 -16.55 -26.55
C GLY A 313 6.34 -16.83 -26.23
N THR A 314 6.10 -18.05 -25.73
CA THR A 314 4.78 -18.61 -25.41
C THR A 314 4.36 -18.19 -24.00
N ARG A 315 3.91 -16.93 -23.90
CA ARG A 315 3.61 -16.25 -22.66
C ARG A 315 2.35 -15.37 -22.82
N GLY A 316 1.83 -14.79 -21.74
CA GLY A 316 0.64 -13.92 -21.76
C GLY A 316 -0.58 -14.59 -22.40
N VAL A 317 -1.36 -13.84 -23.18
CA VAL A 317 -2.57 -14.35 -23.85
C VAL A 317 -2.32 -15.62 -24.68
N ARG A 318 -1.10 -15.77 -25.22
CA ARG A 318 -0.70 -16.92 -26.04
C ARG A 318 -0.57 -18.18 -25.19
N LEU A 319 -0.09 -18.03 -23.96
CA LEU A 319 -0.05 -19.14 -23.00
C LEU A 319 -1.47 -19.58 -22.61
N GLY A 320 -2.38 -18.63 -22.39
CA GLY A 320 -3.81 -18.93 -22.18
C GLY A 320 -4.41 -19.73 -23.35
N ALA A 321 -4.02 -19.43 -24.59
CA ALA A 321 -4.44 -20.18 -25.77
C ALA A 321 -3.88 -21.62 -25.83
N VAL A 322 -2.62 -21.80 -25.40
CA VAL A 322 -1.91 -23.11 -25.44
C VAL A 322 -2.27 -24.00 -24.25
N ARG A 323 -2.65 -23.39 -23.11
CA ARG A 323 -3.07 -24.08 -21.88
C ARG A 323 -4.49 -23.66 -21.49
N PRO A 324 -5.52 -24.17 -22.18
CA PRO A 324 -6.92 -23.85 -21.86
C PRO A 324 -7.26 -24.20 -20.40
N GLY A 325 -8.09 -23.38 -19.77
CA GLY A 325 -8.48 -23.53 -18.37
C GLY A 325 -7.64 -22.69 -17.40
N LEU A 326 -6.43 -22.27 -17.79
CA LEU A 326 -5.54 -21.49 -16.93
C LEU A 326 -6.11 -20.10 -16.65
N TYR A 327 -6.48 -19.34 -17.68
CA TYR A 327 -7.10 -18.01 -17.50
C TYR A 327 -8.48 -18.14 -16.85
N GLU A 328 -9.26 -19.14 -17.24
CA GLU A 328 -10.58 -19.37 -16.68
C GLU A 328 -10.51 -19.69 -15.18
N ALA A 329 -9.50 -20.44 -14.72
CA ALA A 329 -9.27 -20.69 -13.30
C ALA A 329 -9.00 -19.39 -12.54
N GLN A 330 -8.07 -18.56 -13.02
CA GLN A 330 -7.77 -17.27 -12.39
C GLN A 330 -9.01 -16.36 -12.32
N VAL A 331 -9.79 -16.31 -13.40
CA VAL A 331 -11.02 -15.51 -13.47
C VAL A 331 -12.06 -16.04 -12.49
N ARG A 332 -12.27 -17.36 -12.39
CA ARG A 332 -13.19 -17.93 -11.40
C ARG A 332 -12.80 -17.56 -9.97
N SER A 333 -11.52 -17.66 -9.61
CA SER A 333 -11.03 -17.24 -8.30
C SER A 333 -11.26 -15.76 -8.04
N LEU A 334 -10.98 -14.90 -9.02
CA LEU A 334 -11.24 -13.46 -8.93
C LEU A 334 -12.72 -13.16 -8.72
N CYS A 335 -13.59 -13.81 -9.50
CA CYS A 335 -15.04 -13.63 -9.42
C CYS A 335 -15.59 -14.11 -8.08
N ARG A 336 -15.18 -15.28 -7.59
CA ARG A 336 -15.59 -15.80 -6.28
C ARG A 336 -15.15 -14.89 -5.15
N ALA A 337 -13.88 -14.45 -5.17
CA ALA A 337 -13.37 -13.49 -4.19
C ALA A 337 -14.18 -12.19 -4.24
N THR A 338 -14.46 -11.66 -5.43
CA THR A 338 -15.25 -10.43 -5.61
C THR A 338 -16.67 -10.58 -5.04
N ILE A 339 -17.35 -11.69 -5.33
CA ILE A 339 -18.69 -11.99 -4.78
C ILE A 339 -18.63 -12.09 -3.25
N SER A 340 -17.62 -12.79 -2.71
CA SER A 340 -17.44 -12.91 -1.26
C SER A 340 -17.27 -11.54 -0.58
N ILE A 341 -16.52 -10.61 -1.19
CA ILE A 341 -16.41 -9.24 -0.69
C ILE A 341 -17.74 -8.49 -0.80
N MET A 342 -18.48 -8.68 -1.90
CA MET A 342 -19.81 -8.09 -2.06
C MET A 342 -20.81 -8.53 -0.98
N GLU A 343 -20.72 -9.78 -0.53
CA GLU A 343 -21.54 -10.30 0.57
C GLU A 343 -21.26 -9.59 1.91
N THR A 344 -20.13 -8.90 2.05
CA THR A 344 -19.81 -8.08 3.23
C THR A 344 -20.37 -6.65 3.17
N GLY A 345 -21.09 -6.30 2.10
CA GLY A 345 -21.66 -4.96 1.87
C GLY A 345 -20.73 -3.99 1.14
N VAL A 346 -19.51 -4.40 0.81
CA VAL A 346 -18.55 -3.59 0.03
C VAL A 346 -18.79 -3.82 -1.46
N ARG A 347 -18.83 -2.77 -2.28
CA ARG A 347 -18.88 -2.91 -3.74
C ARG A 347 -17.51 -2.66 -4.37
N PRO A 348 -16.65 -3.69 -4.52
CA PRO A 348 -15.33 -3.54 -5.12
C PRO A 348 -15.43 -3.13 -6.60
N GLN A 349 -14.34 -2.57 -7.14
CA GLN A 349 -14.20 -2.27 -8.56
C GLN A 349 -13.08 -3.13 -9.13
N LEU A 350 -13.42 -4.28 -9.72
CA LEU A 350 -12.45 -5.20 -10.28
C LEU A 350 -12.20 -4.90 -11.77
N GLU A 351 -10.93 -4.83 -12.15
CA GLU A 351 -10.50 -4.64 -13.53
C GLU A 351 -9.60 -5.82 -13.95
N ILE A 352 -10.09 -6.72 -14.81
CA ILE A 352 -9.33 -7.87 -15.31
C ILE A 352 -8.56 -7.44 -16.56
N MET A 353 -7.23 -7.57 -16.52
CA MET A 353 -6.35 -7.13 -17.60
C MET A 353 -5.67 -8.31 -18.30
N ILE A 354 -5.83 -8.38 -19.62
CA ILE A 354 -5.25 -9.43 -20.46
C ILE A 354 -3.87 -8.95 -20.99
N PRO A 355 -2.76 -9.66 -20.69
CA PRO A 355 -1.42 -9.28 -21.10
C PRO A 355 -1.06 -9.73 -22.54
N LEU A 356 -0.03 -9.09 -23.08
CA LEU A 356 0.70 -9.40 -24.31
C LEU A 356 -0.17 -9.52 -25.57
N ILE A 357 -1.26 -8.76 -25.61
CA ILE A 357 -2.10 -8.64 -26.80
C ILE A 357 -1.27 -8.10 -27.96
N SER A 358 -1.45 -8.66 -29.16
CA SER A 358 -0.88 -8.15 -30.40
C SER A 358 -1.94 -7.83 -31.46
N ASP A 359 -3.15 -8.39 -31.33
CA ASP A 359 -4.27 -8.23 -32.26
C ASP A 359 -5.63 -8.13 -31.55
N ALA A 360 -6.59 -7.41 -32.12
CA ALA A 360 -7.96 -7.33 -31.59
C ALA A 360 -8.67 -8.70 -31.56
N SER A 361 -8.36 -9.61 -32.49
CA SER A 361 -8.89 -10.98 -32.47
C SER A 361 -8.36 -11.82 -31.30
N GLU A 362 -7.10 -11.64 -30.90
CA GLU A 362 -6.55 -12.27 -29.68
C GLU A 362 -7.29 -11.76 -28.45
N PHE A 363 -7.47 -10.43 -28.36
CA PHE A 363 -8.20 -9.82 -27.25
C PHE A 363 -9.65 -10.32 -27.18
N ARG A 364 -10.38 -10.36 -28.31
CA ARG A 364 -11.76 -10.89 -28.35
C ARG A 364 -11.86 -12.34 -27.91
N ALA A 365 -10.92 -13.19 -28.35
CA ALA A 365 -10.90 -14.59 -27.94
C ALA A 365 -10.69 -14.72 -26.42
N ALA A 366 -9.72 -13.98 -25.88
CA ALA A 366 -9.43 -13.98 -24.45
C ALA A 366 -10.56 -13.36 -23.62
N ARG A 367 -11.15 -12.25 -24.07
CA ARG A 367 -12.35 -11.67 -23.45
C ARG A 367 -13.48 -12.70 -23.39
N GLN A 368 -13.67 -13.52 -24.43
CA GLN A 368 -14.69 -14.57 -24.41
C GLN A 368 -14.38 -15.66 -23.37
N TRP A 369 -13.10 -16.03 -23.17
CA TRP A 369 -12.73 -16.97 -22.11
C TRP A 369 -13.02 -16.40 -20.72
N VAL A 370 -12.69 -15.12 -20.50
CA VAL A 370 -13.01 -14.39 -19.26
C VAL A 370 -14.53 -14.36 -19.03
N LEU A 371 -15.32 -13.96 -20.03
CA LEU A 371 -16.78 -13.91 -19.92
C LEU A 371 -17.40 -15.28 -19.65
N ASN A 372 -16.89 -16.35 -20.28
CA ASN A 372 -17.37 -17.70 -20.00
C ASN A 372 -17.10 -18.11 -18.54
N ALA A 373 -15.88 -17.87 -18.06
CA ALA A 373 -15.50 -18.17 -16.68
C ALA A 373 -16.28 -17.33 -15.64
N MET A 374 -16.57 -16.07 -15.97
CA MET A 374 -17.45 -15.22 -15.15
C MET A 374 -18.85 -15.82 -15.06
N ASN A 375 -19.45 -16.20 -16.21
CA ASN A 375 -20.79 -16.79 -16.26
C ASN A 375 -20.89 -18.15 -15.54
N ASP A 376 -19.77 -18.88 -15.41
CA ASP A 376 -19.73 -20.14 -14.64
C ASP A 376 -19.92 -19.90 -13.13
N VAL A 377 -19.61 -18.70 -12.63
CA VAL A 377 -19.64 -18.35 -11.20
C VAL A 377 -20.81 -17.41 -10.89
N ASP A 378 -21.08 -16.44 -11.76
CA ASP A 378 -22.08 -15.40 -11.56
C ASP A 378 -23.37 -15.72 -12.33
N THR A 379 -24.21 -16.57 -11.76
CA THR A 379 -25.47 -16.99 -12.41
C THR A 379 -26.56 -15.93 -12.37
N ASP A 380 -26.46 -14.99 -11.43
CA ASP A 380 -27.51 -14.01 -11.12
C ASP A 380 -27.17 -12.59 -11.61
N GLY A 381 -25.98 -12.40 -12.19
CA GLY A 381 -25.51 -11.13 -12.75
C GLY A 381 -25.00 -10.13 -11.71
N ALA A 382 -24.56 -10.60 -10.55
CA ALA A 382 -24.04 -9.78 -9.46
C ALA A 382 -22.79 -8.98 -9.86
N LEU A 383 -21.97 -9.50 -10.79
CA LEU A 383 -20.73 -8.86 -11.22
C LEU A 383 -20.94 -7.75 -12.27
N GLU A 384 -22.18 -7.51 -12.70
CA GLU A 384 -22.50 -6.44 -13.66
C GLU A 384 -22.18 -5.05 -13.07
N GLY A 385 -21.35 -4.28 -13.77
CA GLY A 385 -20.86 -2.97 -13.32
C GLY A 385 -19.85 -3.02 -12.17
N VAL A 386 -19.45 -4.21 -11.72
CA VAL A 386 -18.39 -4.45 -10.73
C VAL A 386 -17.09 -4.85 -11.43
N VAL A 387 -17.20 -5.67 -12.48
CA VAL A 387 -16.05 -6.18 -13.24
C VAL A 387 -15.96 -5.49 -14.60
N SER A 388 -14.75 -5.06 -14.95
CA SER A 388 -14.40 -4.59 -16.30
C SER A 388 -13.24 -5.40 -16.87
N ILE A 389 -13.18 -5.53 -18.20
CA ILE A 389 -12.15 -6.33 -18.88
C ILE A 389 -11.39 -5.44 -19.86
N GLY A 390 -10.09 -5.31 -19.66
CA GLY A 390 -9.22 -4.43 -20.44
C GLY A 390 -7.99 -5.13 -20.99
N ALA A 391 -7.26 -4.39 -21.83
CA ALA A 391 -6.06 -4.89 -22.50
C ALA A 391 -4.80 -4.18 -21.98
N MET A 392 -3.74 -4.96 -21.78
CA MET A 392 -2.41 -4.37 -21.70
C MET A 392 -1.89 -4.06 -23.11
N VAL A 393 -1.57 -2.80 -23.37
CA VAL A 393 -0.99 -2.33 -24.63
C VAL A 393 0.52 -2.25 -24.47
N GLU A 394 1.19 -3.36 -24.76
CA GLU A 394 2.63 -3.52 -24.53
C GLU A 394 3.39 -4.09 -25.72
N THR A 395 2.68 -4.39 -26.82
CA THR A 395 3.31 -4.71 -28.10
C THR A 395 3.13 -3.54 -29.07
N PRO A 396 4.14 -3.25 -29.94
CA PRO A 396 4.00 -2.18 -30.93
C PRO A 396 2.79 -2.38 -31.85
N ARG A 397 2.44 -3.64 -32.16
CA ARG A 397 1.28 -3.95 -32.99
C ARG A 397 -0.05 -3.65 -32.28
N ALA A 398 -0.16 -3.94 -30.98
CA ALA A 398 -1.34 -3.53 -30.21
C ALA A 398 -1.49 -2.02 -30.14
N ALA A 399 -0.39 -1.27 -29.98
CA ALA A 399 -0.45 0.20 -30.00
C ALA A 399 -0.96 0.74 -31.35
N LEU A 400 -0.50 0.17 -32.47
CA LEU A 400 -0.97 0.54 -33.82
C LEU A 400 -2.43 0.15 -34.10
N LEU A 401 -2.96 -0.86 -33.39
CA LEU A 401 -4.33 -1.36 -33.55
C LEU A 401 -5.22 -1.01 -32.35
N ALA A 402 -4.82 -0.04 -31.53
CA ALA A 402 -5.50 0.29 -30.28
C ALA A 402 -6.97 0.68 -30.48
N GLY A 403 -7.30 1.36 -31.59
CA GLY A 403 -8.69 1.66 -31.96
C GLY A 403 -9.55 0.42 -32.20
N GLU A 404 -9.00 -0.64 -32.81
CA GLU A 404 -9.72 -1.90 -33.00
C GLU A 404 -9.87 -2.66 -31.67
N ILE A 405 -8.82 -2.67 -30.84
CA ILE A 405 -8.87 -3.30 -29.50
C ILE A 405 -9.89 -2.59 -28.60
N ALA A 406 -9.95 -1.26 -28.66
CA ALA A 406 -10.86 -0.42 -27.88
C ALA A 406 -12.35 -0.64 -28.22
N GLN A 407 -12.69 -1.32 -29.31
CA GLN A 407 -14.09 -1.67 -29.61
C GLN A 407 -14.65 -2.68 -28.60
N ASP A 408 -13.78 -3.53 -28.05
CA ASP A 408 -14.14 -4.64 -27.17
C ASP A 408 -13.58 -4.46 -25.75
N ALA A 409 -12.63 -3.54 -25.53
CA ALA A 409 -11.95 -3.34 -24.25
C ALA A 409 -12.58 -2.23 -23.41
N ASP A 410 -12.80 -2.49 -22.12
CA ASP A 410 -13.38 -1.51 -21.20
C ASP A 410 -12.35 -0.45 -20.75
N PHE A 411 -11.07 -0.80 -20.77
CA PHE A 411 -9.94 0.08 -20.50
C PHE A 411 -8.66 -0.42 -21.21
N LEU A 412 -7.68 0.48 -21.34
CA LEU A 412 -6.33 0.17 -21.81
C LEU A 412 -5.30 0.51 -20.74
N SER A 413 -4.26 -0.30 -20.60
CA SER A 413 -3.11 0.01 -19.75
C SER A 413 -1.81 -0.21 -20.50
N PHE A 414 -0.93 0.79 -20.55
CA PHE A 414 0.37 0.64 -21.22
C PHE A 414 1.38 -0.08 -20.34
N GLY A 415 1.82 -1.25 -20.77
CA GLY A 415 3.00 -1.95 -20.25
C GLY A 415 4.26 -1.38 -20.91
N THR A 416 4.73 -0.23 -20.40
CA THR A 416 5.78 0.55 -21.08
C THR A 416 7.14 -0.13 -21.10
N ASN A 417 7.42 -1.06 -20.18
CA ASN A 417 8.66 -1.83 -20.15
C ASN A 417 8.80 -2.70 -21.41
N ASP A 418 7.82 -3.58 -21.64
CA ASP A 418 7.79 -4.45 -22.82
C ASP A 418 7.62 -3.66 -24.11
N LEU A 419 6.80 -2.59 -24.10
CA LEU A 419 6.66 -1.72 -25.26
C LEU A 419 7.99 -1.07 -25.66
N THR A 420 8.78 -0.63 -24.68
CA THR A 420 10.12 -0.07 -24.92
C THR A 420 11.07 -1.14 -25.45
N GLN A 421 11.08 -2.34 -24.84
CA GLN A 421 11.91 -3.46 -25.29
C GLN A 421 11.65 -3.78 -26.76
N MET A 422 10.37 -3.93 -27.15
CA MET A 422 10.01 -4.29 -28.52
C MET A 422 10.19 -3.14 -29.53
N THR A 423 9.99 -1.89 -29.10
CA THR A 423 10.15 -0.72 -29.99
C THR A 423 11.62 -0.45 -30.30
N PHE A 424 12.49 -0.55 -29.29
CA PHE A 424 13.93 -0.40 -29.51
C PHE A 424 14.60 -1.67 -30.05
N GLY A 425 13.98 -2.84 -29.88
CA GLY A 425 14.62 -4.13 -30.16
C GLY A 425 15.71 -4.46 -29.14
N LEU A 426 15.48 -4.11 -27.87
CA LEU A 426 16.43 -4.29 -26.77
C LEU A 426 15.86 -5.27 -25.76
N SER A 427 16.65 -6.28 -25.40
CA SER A 427 16.40 -7.10 -24.22
C SER A 427 16.93 -6.35 -23.00
N ARG A 428 16.04 -5.97 -22.06
CA ARG A 428 16.37 -5.16 -20.90
C ARG A 428 17.53 -5.78 -20.09
N ASP A 429 17.45 -7.07 -19.84
CA ASP A 429 18.43 -7.82 -19.04
C ASP A 429 19.82 -7.86 -19.68
N ASP A 430 19.90 -7.85 -21.01
CA ASP A 430 21.17 -7.97 -21.75
C ASP A 430 21.89 -6.63 -21.94
N VAL A 431 21.11 -5.57 -22.17
CA VAL A 431 21.65 -4.29 -22.65
C VAL A 431 22.06 -3.36 -21.52
N GLU A 432 21.48 -3.53 -20.35
CA GLU A 432 21.57 -2.51 -19.32
C GLU A 432 22.98 -2.37 -18.71
N ALA A 433 23.64 -3.48 -18.39
CA ALA A 433 24.95 -3.42 -17.73
C ALA A 433 26.10 -3.04 -18.69
N ARG A 434 25.88 -3.09 -20.02
CA ARG A 434 26.96 -2.97 -21.01
C ARG A 434 26.70 -1.90 -22.06
N LEU A 435 25.53 -1.94 -22.70
CA LEU A 435 25.24 -1.11 -23.86
C LEU A 435 24.74 0.28 -23.46
N LEU A 436 23.74 0.36 -22.58
CA LEU A 436 23.09 1.63 -22.23
C LEU A 436 24.04 2.66 -21.62
N PRO A 437 24.95 2.32 -20.68
CA PRO A 437 25.91 3.28 -20.13
C PRO A 437 26.83 3.81 -21.22
N ARG A 438 27.27 2.94 -22.13
CA ARG A 438 28.13 3.33 -23.25
C ARG A 438 27.40 4.24 -24.23
N TYR A 439 26.14 3.95 -24.55
CA TYR A 439 25.30 4.79 -25.43
C TYR A 439 25.09 6.19 -24.85
N ARG A 440 24.94 6.30 -23.54
CA ARG A 440 24.89 7.58 -22.83
C ARG A 440 26.22 8.32 -22.86
N GLU A 441 27.33 7.62 -22.60
CA GLU A 441 28.67 8.20 -22.63
C GLU A 441 29.03 8.82 -23.99
N ILE A 442 28.62 8.18 -25.09
CA ILE A 442 28.89 8.66 -26.46
C ILE A 442 27.78 9.53 -27.05
N GLY A 443 26.74 9.85 -26.27
CA GLY A 443 25.65 10.73 -26.66
C GLY A 443 24.69 10.17 -27.72
N ILE A 444 24.53 8.84 -27.79
CA ILE A 444 23.45 8.22 -28.59
C ILE A 444 22.11 8.31 -27.86
N LEU A 445 22.12 8.18 -26.53
CA LEU A 445 20.95 8.31 -25.67
C LEU A 445 21.23 9.34 -24.58
N ASP A 446 20.29 10.23 -24.31
CA ASP A 446 20.42 11.18 -23.19
C ASP A 446 20.15 10.48 -21.85
N HIS A 447 19.18 9.56 -21.83
CA HIS A 447 18.70 8.85 -20.65
C HIS A 447 18.60 7.33 -20.89
N ASN A 448 18.45 6.56 -19.81
CA ASN A 448 18.07 5.17 -19.92
C ASN A 448 16.59 5.09 -20.35
N PRO A 449 16.25 4.49 -21.51
CA PRO A 449 14.87 4.47 -22.03
C PRO A 449 13.93 3.59 -21.21
N PHE A 450 14.44 2.79 -20.27
CA PHE A 450 13.63 2.01 -19.31
C PHE A 450 13.36 2.76 -17.99
N GLU A 451 14.01 3.91 -17.77
CA GLU A 451 13.79 4.78 -16.60
C GLU A 451 12.97 6.00 -16.99
N VAL A 452 13.29 6.62 -18.13
CA VAL A 452 12.62 7.78 -18.69
C VAL A 452 12.05 7.41 -20.06
N ILE A 453 10.75 7.68 -20.26
CA ILE A 453 10.05 7.30 -21.48
C ILE A 453 10.70 7.97 -22.70
N ASP A 454 10.95 7.19 -23.74
CA ASP A 454 11.36 7.72 -25.04
C ASP A 454 10.15 8.37 -25.73
N GLU A 455 9.99 9.69 -25.60
CA GLU A 455 8.88 10.41 -26.21
C GLU A 455 8.86 10.32 -27.75
N ALA A 456 10.04 10.22 -28.38
CA ALA A 456 10.18 10.30 -29.84
C ALA A 456 9.84 8.99 -30.57
N GLY A 457 9.99 7.84 -29.92
CA GLY A 457 9.61 6.53 -30.46
C GLY A 457 8.45 5.91 -29.71
N VAL A 458 8.70 5.48 -28.46
CA VAL A 458 7.69 4.81 -27.62
C VAL A 458 6.51 5.74 -27.34
N GLY A 459 6.77 7.01 -27.02
CA GLY A 459 5.75 8.02 -26.78
C GLY A 459 4.87 8.27 -28.00
N MET A 460 5.42 8.25 -29.22
CA MET A 460 4.61 8.34 -30.44
C MET A 460 3.62 7.18 -30.56
N LEU A 461 4.01 5.95 -30.21
CA LEU A 461 3.11 4.81 -30.19
C LEU A 461 2.00 4.99 -29.16
N ILE A 462 2.33 5.45 -27.95
CA ILE A 462 1.37 5.70 -26.87
C ILE A 462 0.37 6.79 -27.26
N ALA A 463 0.85 7.95 -27.70
CA ALA A 463 0.00 9.07 -28.08
C ALA A 463 -0.95 8.70 -29.23
N ARG A 464 -0.44 7.96 -30.23
CA ARG A 464 -1.26 7.44 -31.34
C ARG A 464 -2.31 6.45 -30.85
N ALA A 465 -1.92 5.50 -30.01
CA ALA A 465 -2.82 4.48 -29.46
C ALA A 465 -3.97 5.11 -28.66
N ILE A 466 -3.67 6.12 -27.82
CA ILE A 466 -4.69 6.85 -27.06
C ILE A 466 -5.66 7.59 -28.00
N ALA A 467 -5.14 8.28 -29.01
CA ALA A 467 -5.95 9.00 -29.98
C ALA A 467 -6.91 8.06 -30.72
N ASP A 468 -6.38 6.94 -31.25
CA ASP A 468 -7.16 5.95 -32.01
C ASP A 468 -8.20 5.25 -31.12
N ALA A 469 -7.86 4.93 -29.86
CA ALA A 469 -8.81 4.35 -28.91
C ALA A 469 -9.95 5.31 -28.58
N ARG A 470 -9.66 6.60 -28.37
CA ARG A 470 -10.66 7.63 -28.05
C ARG A 470 -11.51 8.05 -29.24
N GLU A 471 -11.03 7.88 -30.47
CA GLU A 471 -11.86 8.06 -31.66
C GLU A 471 -13.02 7.05 -31.68
N VAL A 472 -12.78 5.82 -31.20
CA VAL A 472 -13.77 4.75 -31.11
C VAL A 472 -14.61 4.84 -29.84
N GLN A 473 -13.96 5.02 -28.68
CA GLN A 473 -14.61 5.12 -27.38
C GLN A 473 -14.09 6.36 -26.62
N PRO A 474 -14.76 7.52 -26.76
CA PRO A 474 -14.27 8.79 -26.19
C PRO A 474 -14.03 8.78 -24.68
N SER A 475 -14.77 7.96 -23.93
CA SER A 475 -14.67 7.83 -22.47
C SER A 475 -13.79 6.67 -22.01
N ILE A 476 -13.05 6.00 -22.91
CA ILE A 476 -12.20 4.87 -22.52
C ILE A 476 -11.15 5.32 -21.52
N LYS A 477 -11.03 4.56 -20.43
CA LYS A 477 -9.99 4.77 -19.44
C LYS A 477 -8.66 4.27 -20.01
N VAL A 478 -7.64 5.11 -19.90
CA VAL A 478 -6.29 4.77 -20.37
C VAL A 478 -5.29 5.01 -19.25
N GLY A 479 -4.61 3.94 -18.84
CA GLY A 479 -3.57 4.00 -17.82
C GLY A 479 -2.19 3.63 -18.35
N VAL A 480 -1.19 3.81 -17.50
CA VAL A 480 0.16 3.27 -17.68
C VAL A 480 0.61 2.64 -16.37
N CYS A 481 1.26 1.48 -16.47
CA CYS A 481 1.89 0.81 -15.35
C CYS A 481 3.37 0.55 -15.64
N GLY A 482 4.16 0.45 -14.56
CA GLY A 482 5.59 0.17 -14.63
C GLY A 482 6.46 1.29 -14.10
N GLU A 483 7.75 1.28 -14.44
CA GLU A 483 8.73 2.19 -13.84
C GLU A 483 8.54 3.64 -14.30
N HIS A 484 8.19 3.85 -15.57
CA HIS A 484 7.95 5.18 -16.13
C HIS A 484 6.79 5.91 -15.44
N ALA A 485 5.79 5.19 -14.92
CA ALA A 485 4.65 5.80 -14.22
C ALA A 485 5.01 6.41 -12.86
N GLY A 486 6.24 6.20 -12.36
CA GLY A 486 6.76 6.88 -11.18
C GLY A 486 7.86 7.92 -11.50
N ASP A 487 8.22 8.11 -12.77
CA ASP A 487 9.26 9.04 -13.21
C ASP A 487 8.65 10.42 -13.52
N PRO A 488 9.05 11.50 -12.84
CA PRO A 488 8.43 12.82 -13.02
C PRO A 488 8.40 13.33 -14.47
N THR A 489 9.47 13.08 -15.24
CA THR A 489 9.55 13.49 -16.64
C THR A 489 8.52 12.73 -17.48
N SER A 490 8.49 11.41 -17.33
CA SER A 490 7.56 10.53 -18.03
C SER A 490 6.10 10.79 -17.65
N ILE A 491 5.81 11.08 -16.37
CA ILE A 491 4.48 11.45 -15.88
C ILE A 491 3.94 12.68 -16.62
N SER A 492 4.77 13.71 -16.83
CA SER A 492 4.36 14.90 -17.58
C SER A 492 3.95 14.55 -19.01
N PHE A 493 4.69 13.65 -19.66
CA PHE A 493 4.34 13.15 -20.99
C PHE A 493 3.01 12.40 -20.97
N PHE A 494 2.82 11.46 -20.03
CA PHE A 494 1.59 10.66 -19.96
C PHE A 494 0.34 11.50 -19.70
N ILE A 495 0.42 12.50 -18.83
CA ILE A 495 -0.70 13.43 -18.59
C ILE A 495 -1.00 14.24 -19.84
N ALA A 496 0.03 14.76 -20.54
CA ALA A 496 -0.16 15.50 -21.79
C ALA A 496 -0.73 14.62 -22.91
N ALA A 497 -0.35 13.35 -22.98
CA ALA A 497 -0.91 12.36 -23.90
C ALA A 497 -2.34 11.96 -23.53
N GLY A 498 -2.78 12.27 -22.31
CA GLY A 498 -4.14 12.07 -21.82
C GLY A 498 -4.36 10.77 -21.06
N CYS A 499 -3.33 10.15 -20.49
CA CYS A 499 -3.51 9.05 -19.54
C CYS A 499 -4.25 9.55 -18.29
N THR A 500 -5.23 8.77 -17.82
CA THR A 500 -6.06 9.09 -16.65
C THR A 500 -5.68 8.28 -15.41
N THR A 501 -4.81 7.28 -15.57
CA THR A 501 -4.32 6.44 -14.46
C THR A 501 -2.82 6.22 -14.59
N LEU A 502 -2.08 6.45 -13.51
CA LEU A 502 -0.64 6.19 -13.40
C LEU A 502 -0.44 5.16 -12.29
N SER A 503 0.29 4.08 -12.57
CA SER A 503 0.50 2.99 -11.61
C SER A 503 1.99 2.67 -11.41
N CYS A 504 2.50 3.00 -10.23
CA CYS A 504 3.92 2.86 -9.87
C CYS A 504 4.12 2.05 -8.59
N SER A 505 5.36 1.74 -8.19
CA SER A 505 5.60 1.01 -6.94
C SER A 505 5.13 1.82 -5.72
N PRO A 506 4.77 1.18 -4.59
CA PRO A 506 4.21 1.84 -3.41
C PRO A 506 5.01 3.07 -2.95
N PHE A 507 6.34 2.96 -2.89
CA PHE A 507 7.24 4.06 -2.45
C PHE A 507 7.34 5.22 -3.45
N ARG A 508 6.98 5.00 -4.73
CA ARG A 508 6.96 6.06 -5.75
C ARG A 508 5.61 6.78 -5.82
N VAL A 509 4.57 6.29 -5.13
CA VAL A 509 3.25 6.93 -5.11
C VAL A 509 3.32 8.40 -4.66
N PRO A 510 4.04 8.78 -3.59
CA PRO A 510 4.12 10.19 -3.17
C PRO A 510 4.81 11.07 -4.21
N VAL A 511 5.87 10.56 -4.84
CA VAL A 511 6.56 11.26 -5.94
C VAL A 511 5.62 11.44 -7.13
N ALA A 512 4.87 10.39 -7.49
CA ALA A 512 3.93 10.43 -8.60
C ALA A 512 2.75 11.38 -8.35
N ARG A 513 2.26 11.50 -7.11
CA ARG A 513 1.23 12.47 -6.69
C ARG A 513 1.70 13.90 -6.97
N LEU A 514 2.88 14.28 -6.47
CA LEU A 514 3.44 15.62 -6.70
C LEU A 514 3.73 15.88 -8.19
N ALA A 515 4.39 14.93 -8.87
CA ALA A 515 4.73 15.08 -10.28
C ALA A 515 3.46 15.24 -11.16
N SER A 516 2.40 14.54 -10.82
CA SER A 516 1.12 14.62 -11.55
C SER A 516 0.46 15.98 -11.37
N ALA A 517 0.43 16.49 -10.13
CA ALA A 517 -0.03 17.85 -9.86
C ALA A 517 0.76 18.88 -10.66
N GLN A 518 2.10 18.79 -10.66
CA GLN A 518 2.97 19.70 -11.40
C GLN A 518 2.70 19.67 -12.92
N ALA A 519 2.52 18.48 -13.49
CA ALA A 519 2.18 18.32 -14.90
C ALA A 519 0.81 18.91 -15.26
N VAL A 520 -0.21 18.69 -14.43
CA VAL A 520 -1.53 19.30 -14.60
C VAL A 520 -1.45 20.83 -14.51
N LEU A 521 -0.71 21.34 -13.53
CA LEU A 521 -0.48 22.78 -13.31
C LEU A 521 0.28 23.46 -14.46
N ALA A 522 1.17 22.73 -15.13
CA ALA A 522 1.96 23.24 -16.25
C ALA A 522 1.20 23.18 -17.58
N SER A 523 0.35 22.17 -17.77
CA SER A 523 -0.43 21.97 -19.00
C SER A 523 -1.61 22.93 -19.15
N GLY A 524 -2.06 23.55 -18.05
CA GLY A 524 -3.24 24.42 -18.06
C GLY A 524 -4.56 23.67 -18.30
N LEU A 525 -4.55 22.34 -18.13
CA LEU A 525 -5.73 21.48 -18.25
C LEU A 525 -6.81 21.79 -17.19
N VAL A 526 -6.43 22.46 -16.11
CA VAL A 526 -7.32 22.92 -15.05
C VAL A 526 -7.16 24.43 -14.89
N ASP A 527 -8.28 25.16 -14.94
CA ASP A 527 -8.31 26.57 -14.53
C ASP A 527 -8.52 26.62 -13.01
N ILE A 528 -7.42 26.80 -12.28
CA ILE A 528 -7.41 26.71 -10.82
C ILE A 528 -7.75 28.06 -10.19
N GLY A 529 -7.77 29.14 -10.99
CA GLY A 529 -8.24 30.46 -10.56
C GLY A 529 -9.76 30.51 -10.41
N GLY A 530 -10.31 29.83 -9.40
CA GLY A 530 -11.71 29.93 -9.00
C GLY A 530 -12.49 28.62 -8.86
N THR A 531 -11.85 27.44 -8.97
CA THR A 531 -12.57 26.14 -9.00
C THR A 531 -12.04 25.07 -8.05
N VAL A 532 -10.82 25.22 -7.50
CA VAL A 532 -10.24 24.25 -6.56
C VAL A 532 -10.02 24.93 -5.21
N GLU A 533 -10.93 24.68 -4.27
CA GLU A 533 -10.80 25.16 -2.89
C GLU A 533 -9.70 24.35 -2.17
N PHE A 534 -8.45 24.81 -2.25
CA PHE A 534 -7.34 24.27 -1.42
C PHE A 534 -7.53 24.56 0.07
N PHE A 535 -8.33 25.60 0.35
CA PHE A 535 -8.76 25.99 1.67
C PHE A 535 -10.29 25.95 1.64
N PRO A 536 -10.95 25.20 2.54
CA PRO A 536 -12.40 25.23 2.62
C PRO A 536 -12.87 26.68 2.83
N ALA A 537 -13.89 27.12 2.09
CA ALA A 537 -14.38 28.49 2.14
C ALA A 537 -14.59 29.01 3.58
N GLU A 538 -14.04 30.18 3.91
CA GLU A 538 -14.41 30.91 5.12
C GLU A 538 -15.92 31.17 5.10
N VAL A 539 -16.66 30.50 5.98
CA VAL A 539 -18.08 30.77 6.18
C VAL A 539 -18.24 32.22 6.61
N SER A 540 -18.83 33.02 5.72
CA SER A 540 -19.17 34.41 6.00
C SER A 540 -20.10 34.48 7.23
N PRO A 541 -19.80 35.29 8.25
CA PRO A 541 -20.56 35.33 9.49
C PRO A 541 -21.82 36.17 9.32
N SER A 542 -22.81 35.63 8.62
CA SER A 542 -24.18 36.14 8.73
C SER A 542 -25.15 35.00 8.51
N SER A 543 -25.95 34.73 9.54
CA SER A 543 -26.97 33.69 9.66
C SER A 543 -26.45 32.25 9.71
N GLN A 544 -25.73 31.91 10.79
CA GLN A 544 -25.94 30.65 11.51
C GLN A 544 -25.30 30.78 12.90
N GLU A 545 -26.14 30.95 13.91
CA GLU A 545 -25.76 30.74 15.31
C GLU A 545 -25.55 29.24 15.49
N GLY A 546 -24.29 28.83 15.50
CA GLY A 546 -23.84 27.47 15.74
C GLY A 546 -22.31 27.51 15.77
N LYS A 547 -21.77 27.97 16.90
CA LYS A 547 -20.32 28.16 17.09
C LYS A 547 -19.60 26.83 16.93
N SER A 548 -18.63 26.77 16.01
CA SER A 548 -17.46 25.91 16.15
C SER A 548 -16.87 26.14 17.55
N PHE A 549 -16.96 25.12 18.39
CA PHE A 549 -16.33 25.05 19.69
C PHE A 549 -15.39 23.85 19.69
N LEU A 550 -14.29 23.97 18.94
CA LEU A 550 -13.10 23.17 19.21
C LEU A 550 -11.91 24.12 19.07
N ALA A 551 -11.57 24.76 20.19
CA ALA A 551 -10.27 25.38 20.32
C ALA A 551 -9.21 24.29 20.11
N GLU A 552 -8.21 24.54 19.27
CA GLU A 552 -7.00 23.73 19.19
C GLU A 552 -6.42 23.62 20.61
N VAL A 553 -6.66 22.49 21.26
CA VAL A 553 -5.99 22.16 22.51
C VAL A 553 -4.59 21.72 22.12
N ASP A 554 -3.62 22.61 22.32
CA ASP A 554 -2.19 22.31 22.19
C ASP A 554 -1.79 21.31 23.29
N ALA A 555 -2.09 20.03 23.03
CA ALA A 555 -2.06 18.94 24.00
C ALA A 555 -0.66 18.62 24.53
N GLU A 556 0.39 19.03 23.81
CA GLU A 556 1.78 18.93 24.25
C GLU A 556 2.16 19.94 25.34
N SER A 557 1.30 20.94 25.59
CA SER A 557 1.57 22.02 26.56
C SER A 557 0.84 21.89 27.91
N ASP A 558 -0.08 20.91 28.06
CA ASP A 558 -0.83 20.70 29.31
C ASP A 558 -0.30 19.50 30.13
N PRO A 559 0.31 19.74 31.31
CA PRO A 559 0.81 18.69 32.19
C PRO A 559 -0.24 17.67 32.66
N GLU A 560 -1.54 18.01 32.60
CA GLU A 560 -2.61 17.08 32.95
C GLU A 560 -2.74 15.94 31.93
N LEU A 561 -2.58 16.23 30.64
CA LEU A 561 -2.75 15.27 29.54
C LEU A 561 -1.58 14.28 29.42
N THR A 562 -0.39 14.70 29.82
CA THR A 562 0.81 13.84 29.92
C THR A 562 1.00 13.24 31.32
N SER A 563 0.05 13.42 32.24
CA SER A 563 0.25 12.96 33.62
C SER A 563 0.13 11.43 33.74
N GLU A 564 0.99 10.83 34.57
CA GLU A 564 0.90 9.42 34.97
C GLU A 564 -0.52 9.05 35.44
N LEU A 565 -1.16 9.94 36.21
CA LEU A 565 -2.52 9.74 36.72
C LEU A 565 -3.57 9.72 35.62
N HIS A 566 -3.38 10.48 34.54
CA HIS A 566 -4.29 10.45 33.40
C HIS A 566 -4.15 9.14 32.62
N VAL A 567 -2.92 8.67 32.37
CA VAL A 567 -2.65 7.38 31.73
C VAL A 567 -3.25 6.22 32.53
N LEU A 568 -3.03 6.19 33.85
CA LEU A 568 -3.62 5.17 34.73
C LEU A 568 -5.16 5.21 34.71
N ARG A 569 -5.75 6.40 34.58
CA ARG A 569 -7.21 6.56 34.48
C ARG A 569 -7.76 6.01 33.16
N VAL A 570 -7.12 6.33 32.03
CA VAL A 570 -7.52 5.79 30.71
C VAL A 570 -7.44 4.26 30.71
N LEU A 571 -6.34 3.69 31.22
CA LEU A 571 -6.19 2.24 31.35
C LEU A 571 -7.20 1.62 32.33
N ARG A 572 -7.61 2.33 33.38
CA ARG A 572 -8.66 1.87 34.30
C ARG A 572 -10.03 1.79 33.62
N MET A 573 -10.35 2.72 32.73
CA MET A 573 -11.62 2.72 31.98
C MET A 573 -11.64 1.65 30.89
N ARG A 574 -10.54 1.53 30.12
CA ARG A 574 -10.42 0.60 28.99
C ARG A 574 -10.05 -0.83 29.38
N GLY A 575 -9.45 -1.02 30.55
CA GLY A 575 -8.81 -2.27 30.97
C GLY A 575 -7.44 -2.49 30.34
N PHE A 576 -7.30 -2.28 29.03
CA PHE A 576 -6.05 -2.37 28.29
C PHE A 576 -6.07 -1.46 27.06
N SER A 577 -4.89 -1.10 26.51
CA SER A 577 -4.80 -0.27 25.31
C SER A 577 -3.44 -0.41 24.61
N THR A 578 -3.41 -0.20 23.30
CA THR A 578 -2.16 -0.05 22.54
C THR A 578 -1.53 1.32 22.79
N LEU A 579 -0.29 1.54 22.35
CA LEU A 579 0.32 2.87 22.42
C LEU A 579 -0.51 3.92 21.69
N ASP A 580 -0.97 3.59 20.47
CA ASP A 580 -1.75 4.51 19.64
C ASP A 580 -3.12 4.79 20.24
N GLY A 581 -3.79 3.79 20.84
CA GLY A 581 -5.05 4.00 21.56
C GLY A 581 -4.90 4.90 22.78
N LEU A 582 -3.76 4.84 23.49
CA LEU A 582 -3.47 5.77 24.59
C LEU A 582 -3.17 7.19 24.09
N ARG A 583 -2.39 7.32 23.00
CA ARG A 583 -2.13 8.61 22.35
C ARG A 583 -3.41 9.28 21.86
N HIS A 584 -4.31 8.53 21.25
CA HIS A 584 -5.59 9.04 20.79
C HIS A 584 -6.49 9.48 21.95
N SER A 585 -6.44 8.75 23.09
CA SER A 585 -7.27 9.05 24.27
C SER A 585 -6.77 10.24 25.09
N THR A 586 -5.47 10.46 25.11
CA THR A 586 -4.82 11.52 25.91
C THR A 586 -4.44 12.74 25.08
N GLY A 587 -4.31 12.58 23.76
CA GLY A 587 -3.84 13.61 22.83
C GLY A 587 -2.34 13.90 22.93
N ALA A 588 -1.55 13.10 23.66
CA ALA A 588 -0.15 13.41 23.94
C ALA A 588 0.80 12.24 23.65
N ASP A 589 2.10 12.52 23.50
CA ASP A 589 3.12 11.48 23.45
C ASP A 589 3.42 10.93 24.86
N LEU A 590 3.27 9.62 25.02
CA LEU A 590 3.27 8.96 26.31
C LEU A 590 4.45 8.01 26.52
N ALA A 591 5.41 7.94 25.58
CA ALA A 591 6.51 6.99 25.63
C ALA A 591 7.26 7.07 26.99
N THR A 592 7.70 8.27 27.37
CA THR A 592 8.41 8.50 28.64
C THR A 592 7.55 8.20 29.87
N VAL A 593 6.25 8.50 29.82
CA VAL A 593 5.32 8.27 30.95
C VAL A 593 5.06 6.78 31.15
N LEU A 594 4.91 6.04 30.05
CA LEU A 594 4.69 4.60 30.07
C LEU A 594 5.94 3.85 30.55
N ASP A 595 7.13 4.28 30.15
CA ASP A 595 8.39 3.71 30.65
C ASP A 595 8.48 3.82 32.18
N VAL A 596 8.13 4.99 32.74
CA VAL A 596 8.11 5.21 34.19
C VAL A 596 7.05 4.34 34.86
N LEU A 597 5.82 4.30 34.33
CA LEU A 597 4.74 3.49 34.90
C LEU A 597 5.01 1.98 34.85
N VAL A 598 5.73 1.51 33.82
CA VAL A 598 6.18 0.11 33.70
C VAL A 598 7.32 -0.16 34.69
N ALA A 599 8.31 0.74 34.79
CA ALA A 599 9.41 0.62 35.74
C ALA A 599 8.91 0.59 37.20
N ASP A 600 7.89 1.39 37.51
CA ASP A 600 7.23 1.45 38.83
C ASP A 600 6.23 0.29 39.06
N GLN A 601 6.13 -0.65 38.11
CA GLN A 601 5.23 -1.80 38.14
C GLN A 601 3.75 -1.43 38.26
N GLN A 602 3.37 -0.22 37.84
CA GLN A 602 1.99 0.26 37.87
C GLN A 602 1.21 -0.06 36.59
N VAL A 603 1.93 -0.30 35.50
CA VAL A 603 1.40 -0.77 34.22
C VAL A 603 2.23 -1.99 33.77
N ASN A 604 1.55 -3.02 33.27
CA ASN A 604 2.18 -4.16 32.64
C ASN A 604 2.19 -3.96 31.13
N TYR A 605 3.36 -4.14 30.51
CA TYR A 605 3.46 -4.23 29.05
C TYR A 605 3.42 -5.70 28.61
N ILE A 606 2.50 -6.02 27.70
CA ILE A 606 2.33 -7.36 27.12
C ILE A 606 3.00 -7.36 25.75
N GLU A 607 4.27 -7.75 25.73
CA GLU A 607 5.14 -7.71 24.54
C GLU A 607 4.53 -8.44 23.33
N ALA A 608 4.02 -9.66 23.54
CA ALA A 608 3.40 -10.48 22.49
C ALA A 608 2.19 -9.84 21.79
N ARG A 609 1.59 -8.79 22.38
CA ARG A 609 0.41 -8.10 21.82
C ARG A 609 0.61 -6.59 21.67
N LYS A 610 1.77 -6.05 22.07
CA LYS A 610 2.06 -4.61 22.08
C LYS A 610 1.00 -3.77 22.83
N MET A 611 0.52 -4.28 23.97
CA MET A 611 -0.53 -3.62 24.77
C MET A 611 -0.09 -3.33 26.20
N TYR A 612 -0.63 -2.25 26.75
CA TYR A 612 -0.49 -1.84 28.15
C TYR A 612 -1.73 -2.22 28.94
N MET A 613 -1.54 -2.72 30.16
CA MET A 613 -2.60 -3.12 31.07
C MET A 613 -2.32 -2.63 32.47
N LEU A 614 -3.35 -2.18 33.18
CA LEU A 614 -3.21 -1.67 34.54
C LEU A 614 -2.75 -2.79 35.51
N ALA A 615 -1.65 -2.57 36.24
CA ALA A 615 -1.19 -3.49 37.28
C ALA A 615 -1.92 -3.25 38.61
N PRO A 616 -1.92 -4.20 39.56
CA PRO A 616 -2.60 -4.03 40.85
C PRO A 616 -2.17 -2.78 41.63
N SER A 617 -0.88 -2.45 41.64
CA SER A 617 -0.33 -1.24 42.29
C SER A 617 -0.81 0.05 41.62
N GLY A 618 -0.83 0.10 40.29
CA GLY A 618 -1.36 1.22 39.52
C GLY A 618 -2.86 1.41 39.78
N ARG A 619 -3.62 0.31 39.89
CA ARG A 619 -5.04 0.31 40.26
C ARG A 619 -5.27 0.90 41.65
N THR A 620 -4.48 0.48 42.65
CA THR A 620 -4.56 1.06 44.00
C THR A 620 -4.25 2.57 43.97
N ARG A 621 -3.19 2.99 43.27
CA ARG A 621 -2.80 4.40 43.16
C ARG A 621 -3.92 5.27 42.55
N ILE A 622 -4.53 4.82 41.45
CA ILE A 622 -5.60 5.59 40.81
C ILE A 622 -6.90 5.58 41.63
N ASP A 623 -7.23 4.47 42.28
CA ASP A 623 -8.43 4.38 43.14
C ASP A 623 -8.29 5.27 44.40
N GLU A 624 -7.10 5.33 45.03
CA GLU A 624 -6.80 6.27 46.12
C GLU A 624 -6.89 7.73 45.67
N HIS A 625 -6.38 8.04 44.48
CA HIS A 625 -6.47 9.37 43.90
C HIS A 625 -7.93 9.78 43.64
N ILE A 626 -8.75 8.88 43.09
CA ILE A 626 -10.19 9.11 42.90
C ILE A 626 -10.90 9.30 44.25
N ALA A 627 -10.58 8.46 45.24
CA ALA A 627 -11.18 8.51 46.58
C ALA A 627 -10.83 9.78 47.37
N THR A 628 -9.77 10.51 46.99
CA THR A 628 -9.32 11.76 47.63
C THR A 628 -9.63 13.02 46.83
N ALA A 629 -9.94 12.92 45.53
CA ALA A 629 -10.30 14.07 44.67
C ALA A 629 -11.72 14.63 44.93
N GLU A 630 -11.85 15.91 45.27
CA GLU A 630 -13.15 16.55 45.48
C GLU A 630 -14.04 16.53 44.21
N PRO A 631 -15.36 16.28 44.33
CA PRO A 631 -16.28 16.32 43.19
C PRO A 631 -16.28 17.68 42.48
N LEU A 632 -16.19 17.67 41.15
CA LEU A 632 -16.27 18.89 40.35
C LEU A 632 -17.72 19.36 40.24
N GLN A 633 -18.14 20.24 41.16
CA GLN A 633 -19.52 20.77 41.19
C GLN A 633 -19.92 21.46 39.87
N ALA A 634 -18.95 22.03 39.14
CA ALA A 634 -19.17 22.67 37.85
C ALA A 634 -19.62 21.68 36.74
N LEU A 635 -19.44 20.36 36.93
CA LEU A 635 -19.91 19.34 35.99
C LEU A 635 -21.34 18.88 36.23
N ARG A 636 -22.03 19.32 37.30
CA ARG A 636 -23.39 18.85 37.62
C ARG A 636 -24.41 19.18 36.51
N SER A 637 -24.48 20.43 36.09
CA SER A 637 -25.43 20.85 35.03
C SER A 637 -25.11 20.20 33.69
N PRO A 638 -23.84 20.21 33.19
CA PRO A 638 -23.50 19.50 31.96
C PRO A 638 -23.77 18.00 32.01
N TYR A 639 -23.62 17.38 33.18
CA TYR A 639 -23.90 15.96 33.35
C TYR A 639 -25.39 15.64 33.36
N GLU A 640 -26.26 16.49 33.91
CA GLU A 640 -27.71 16.34 33.78
C GLU A 640 -28.14 16.41 32.30
N GLU A 641 -27.60 17.36 31.54
CA GLU A 641 -27.82 17.48 30.09
C GLU A 641 -27.27 16.26 29.32
N PHE A 642 -26.10 15.74 29.72
CA PHE A 642 -25.55 14.50 29.17
C PHE A 642 -26.45 13.29 29.42
N LEU A 643 -27.08 13.17 30.58
CA LEU A 643 -27.98 12.06 30.88
C LEU A 643 -29.22 12.08 29.99
N GLU A 644 -29.73 13.27 29.64
CA GLU A 644 -30.84 13.42 28.68
C GLU A 644 -30.42 12.93 27.29
N LEU A 645 -29.24 13.36 26.82
CA LEU A 645 -28.65 12.90 25.55
C LEU A 645 -28.37 11.40 25.53
N ASN A 646 -27.91 10.84 26.66
CA ASN A 646 -27.57 9.42 26.77
C ASN A 646 -28.78 8.51 26.54
N VAL A 647 -30.00 8.96 26.86
CA VAL A 647 -31.23 8.21 26.56
C VAL A 647 -31.45 8.10 25.05
N GLU A 648 -31.30 9.20 24.33
CA GLU A 648 -31.41 9.22 22.86
C GLU A 648 -30.29 8.40 22.21
N PHE A 649 -29.06 8.54 22.69
CA PHE A 649 -27.92 7.78 22.19
C PHE A 649 -28.12 6.27 22.32
N LYS A 650 -28.55 5.79 23.49
CA LYS A 650 -28.84 4.37 23.72
C LYS A 650 -29.90 3.85 22.76
N GLN A 651 -30.92 4.66 22.44
CA GLN A 651 -31.93 4.29 21.47
C GLN A 651 -31.35 4.18 20.06
N ILE A 652 -30.50 5.14 19.64
CA ILE A 652 -29.81 5.09 18.35
C ILE A 652 -28.93 3.83 18.24
N CYS A 653 -28.17 3.48 19.27
CA CYS A 653 -27.38 2.24 19.29
C CYS A 653 -28.26 0.98 19.27
N THR A 654 -29.40 1.00 19.96
CA THR A 654 -30.35 -0.12 19.95
C THR A 654 -30.94 -0.32 18.56
N ASP A 655 -31.34 0.75 17.90
CA ASP A 655 -31.88 0.70 16.54
C ASP A 655 -30.80 0.23 15.54
N TRP A 656 -29.55 0.68 15.71
CA TRP A 656 -28.41 0.19 14.92
C TRP A 656 -28.16 -1.31 15.09
N GLN A 657 -28.31 -1.84 16.31
CA GLN A 657 -28.02 -3.24 16.64
C GLN A 657 -29.22 -4.19 16.46
N VAL A 658 -30.45 -3.69 16.50
CA VAL A 658 -31.68 -4.50 16.52
C VAL A 658 -32.74 -3.89 15.60
N ARG A 659 -33.16 -4.65 14.59
CA ARG A 659 -34.21 -4.28 13.64
C ARG A 659 -35.38 -5.25 13.75
N ASN A 660 -36.58 -4.74 14.02
CA ASN A 660 -37.81 -5.53 14.21
C ASN A 660 -37.74 -6.61 15.31
N GLY A 661 -36.87 -6.44 16.32
CA GLY A 661 -36.70 -7.37 17.44
C GLY A 661 -35.68 -8.49 17.21
N GLU A 662 -35.03 -8.51 16.04
CA GLU A 662 -33.93 -9.41 15.70
C GLU A 662 -32.63 -8.59 15.53
N PRO A 663 -31.43 -9.20 15.68
CA PRO A 663 -30.17 -8.51 15.40
C PRO A 663 -30.17 -7.90 14.00
N ASN A 664 -29.79 -6.63 13.90
CA ASN A 664 -29.62 -5.96 12.60
C ASN A 664 -28.39 -6.58 11.91
N VAL A 665 -28.61 -7.18 10.75
CA VAL A 665 -27.54 -7.78 9.92
C VAL A 665 -27.04 -6.81 8.84
N HIS A 666 -27.48 -5.55 8.89
CA HIS A 666 -27.04 -4.47 7.99
C HIS A 666 -27.32 -4.74 6.50
N ASP A 667 -28.41 -5.44 6.22
CA ASP A 667 -28.91 -5.78 4.86
C ASP A 667 -29.86 -4.72 4.28
N ASP A 668 -30.18 -3.66 5.03
CA ASP A 668 -31.07 -2.56 4.64
C ASP A 668 -30.36 -1.22 4.75
N ALA A 669 -29.77 -0.81 3.63
CA ALA A 669 -28.97 0.41 3.54
C ALA A 669 -29.77 1.69 3.83
N GLU A 670 -31.09 1.71 3.56
CA GLU A 670 -31.92 2.87 3.85
C GLU A 670 -32.12 3.02 5.37
N TYR A 671 -32.38 1.91 6.07
CA TYR A 671 -32.48 1.88 7.53
C TYR A 671 -31.17 2.27 8.22
N ASP A 672 -30.04 1.74 7.74
CA ASP A 672 -28.72 2.07 8.29
C ASP A 672 -28.35 3.54 8.04
N THR A 673 -28.65 4.08 6.85
CA THR A 673 -28.47 5.50 6.54
C THR A 673 -29.29 6.38 7.49
N GLN A 674 -30.55 6.03 7.78
CA GLN A 674 -31.38 6.76 8.74
C GLN A 674 -30.79 6.73 10.16
N CYS A 675 -30.17 5.62 10.57
CA CYS A 675 -29.50 5.54 11.87
C CYS A 675 -28.24 6.42 11.91
N ILE A 676 -27.47 6.47 10.83
CA ILE A 676 -26.28 7.35 10.70
C ILE A 676 -26.69 8.82 10.71
N GLU A 677 -27.72 9.22 9.96
CA GLU A 677 -28.24 10.59 9.96
C GLU A 677 -28.69 11.05 11.36
N ARG A 678 -29.32 10.14 12.12
CA ARG A 678 -29.69 10.38 13.52
C ARG A 678 -28.46 10.54 14.41
N LEU A 679 -27.40 9.75 14.19
CA LEU A 679 -26.14 9.87 14.92
C LEU A 679 -25.43 11.21 14.63
N VAL A 680 -25.43 11.65 13.36
CA VAL A 680 -24.89 12.96 12.95
C VAL A 680 -25.62 14.09 13.68
N LYS A 681 -26.95 14.04 13.67
CA LYS A 681 -27.77 15.02 14.39
C LYS A 681 -27.51 14.99 15.89
N PHE A 682 -27.43 13.79 16.47
CA PHE A 682 -27.14 13.60 17.88
C PHE A 682 -25.80 14.26 18.29
N LEU A 683 -24.72 14.07 17.53
CA LEU A 683 -23.44 14.71 17.86
C LEU A 683 -23.56 16.24 17.83
N SER A 684 -24.26 16.78 16.82
CA SER A 684 -24.53 18.22 16.73
C SER A 684 -25.29 18.75 17.94
N ASP A 685 -26.29 18.02 18.44
CA ASP A 685 -27.05 18.39 19.65
C ASP A 685 -26.17 18.29 20.91
N ALA A 686 -25.25 17.32 20.94
CA ALA A 686 -24.31 17.10 22.05
C ALA A 686 -23.14 18.10 22.11
N GLU A 687 -22.82 18.83 21.03
CA GLU A 687 -21.66 19.74 20.97
C GLU A 687 -21.65 20.76 22.10
N SER A 688 -22.80 21.35 22.43
CA SER A 688 -22.92 22.36 23.47
C SER A 688 -22.57 21.81 24.86
N VAL A 689 -23.00 20.57 25.14
CA VAL A 689 -22.75 19.86 26.40
C VAL A 689 -21.27 19.46 26.50
N LEU A 690 -20.73 18.87 25.42
CA LEU A 690 -19.31 18.48 25.32
C LEU A 690 -18.36 19.68 25.50
N THR A 691 -18.71 20.79 24.86
CA THR A 691 -18.01 22.07 25.01
C THR A 691 -18.04 22.54 26.46
N SER A 692 -19.21 22.52 27.09
CA SER A 692 -19.38 22.92 28.49
C SER A 692 -18.50 22.09 29.42
N MET A 693 -18.45 20.77 29.20
CA MET A 693 -17.56 19.86 29.93
C MET A 693 -16.08 20.17 29.71
N SER A 694 -15.66 20.41 28.47
CA SER A 694 -14.27 20.76 28.13
C SER A 694 -13.80 22.04 28.84
N SER A 695 -14.71 23.00 29.04
CA SER A 695 -14.42 24.26 29.74
C SER A 695 -14.17 24.08 31.24
N VAL A 696 -14.73 23.02 31.83
CA VAL A 696 -14.51 22.65 33.24
C VAL A 696 -13.24 21.82 33.39
N LYS A 697 -12.96 20.95 32.42
CA LYS A 697 -11.78 20.10 32.44
C LYS A 697 -11.28 19.79 31.04
N LEU A 698 -10.06 20.25 30.73
CA LEU A 698 -9.50 20.23 29.37
C LEU A 698 -9.51 18.84 28.73
N ARG A 699 -9.13 17.80 29.49
CA ARG A 699 -9.12 16.41 28.99
C ARG A 699 -10.49 15.90 28.51
N LEU A 700 -11.60 16.51 28.97
CA LEU A 700 -12.92 16.12 28.49
C LEU A 700 -13.16 16.55 27.03
N GLY A 701 -12.43 17.55 26.53
CA GLY A 701 -12.45 17.95 25.12
C GLY A 701 -11.91 16.87 24.18
N MET A 702 -11.09 15.93 24.67
CA MET A 702 -10.59 14.82 23.84
C MET A 702 -11.71 13.90 23.40
N TYR A 703 -12.75 13.70 24.22
CA TYR A 703 -13.90 12.89 23.82
C TYR A 703 -14.64 13.52 22.64
N GLN A 704 -14.80 14.85 22.62
CA GLN A 704 -15.44 15.54 21.50
C GLN A 704 -14.69 15.28 20.18
N ARG A 705 -13.37 15.46 20.17
CA ARG A 705 -12.54 15.16 19.00
C ARG A 705 -12.69 13.70 18.55
N ARG A 706 -12.56 12.77 19.48
CA ARG A 706 -12.66 11.32 19.21
C ARG A 706 -14.03 10.93 18.64
N LEU A 707 -15.11 11.54 19.11
CA LEU A 707 -16.46 11.32 18.59
C LEU A 707 -16.61 11.83 17.14
N HIS A 708 -16.00 12.97 16.80
CA HIS A 708 -15.95 13.45 15.41
C HIS A 708 -15.12 12.51 14.52
N ASP A 709 -13.97 12.02 15.00
CA ASP A 709 -13.13 11.07 14.25
C ASP A 709 -13.87 9.74 14.02
N ALA A 710 -14.61 9.24 15.02
CA ALA A 710 -15.46 8.06 14.86
C ALA A 710 -16.62 8.30 13.88
N LEU A 711 -17.29 9.44 13.94
CA LEU A 711 -18.36 9.79 13.01
C LEU A 711 -17.85 9.95 11.57
N ALA A 712 -16.69 10.56 11.39
CA ALA A 712 -16.03 10.67 10.08
C ALA A 712 -15.72 9.28 9.51
N ALA A 713 -15.22 8.36 10.33
CA ALA A 713 -14.97 6.98 9.92
C ALA A 713 -16.28 6.24 9.54
N ILE A 714 -17.36 6.42 10.30
CA ILE A 714 -18.70 5.87 9.95
C ILE A 714 -19.17 6.41 8.60
N ASN A 715 -19.05 7.72 8.38
CA ASN A 715 -19.43 8.35 7.11
C ASN A 715 -18.56 7.90 5.92
N ASN A 716 -17.33 7.45 6.21
CA ASN A 716 -16.41 6.85 5.23
C ASN A 716 -16.61 5.34 5.04
N GLY A 717 -17.70 4.78 5.55
CA GLY A 717 -18.10 3.38 5.35
C GLY A 717 -17.57 2.41 6.41
N GLU A 718 -16.93 2.88 7.49
CA GLU A 718 -16.46 2.02 8.59
C GLU A 718 -17.59 1.77 9.59
N VAL A 719 -18.55 0.93 9.20
CA VAL A 719 -19.76 0.64 9.99
C VAL A 719 -19.47 0.06 11.39
N ASN A 720 -18.34 -0.64 11.55
CA ASN A 720 -17.87 -1.11 12.85
C ASN A 720 -17.53 0.04 13.82
N ARG A 721 -17.23 1.25 13.32
CA ARG A 721 -16.99 2.44 14.14
C ARG A 721 -18.26 3.00 14.78
N PHE A 722 -19.45 2.44 14.52
CA PHE A 722 -20.69 2.83 15.20
C PHE A 722 -20.79 2.22 16.60
N THR A 723 -20.93 0.89 16.70
CA THR A 723 -21.05 0.15 17.97
C THR A 723 -20.07 -1.00 18.13
N GLY A 724 -19.05 -1.09 17.28
CA GLY A 724 -18.07 -2.16 17.34
C GLY A 724 -17.22 -2.10 18.59
N VAL A 725 -16.78 -3.27 19.05
CA VAL A 725 -15.91 -3.42 20.22
C VAL A 725 -14.46 -3.35 19.76
N MET A 726 -13.56 -2.80 20.58
CA MET A 726 -12.10 -2.82 20.32
C MET A 726 -11.64 -2.05 19.07
N CYS A 727 -12.48 -1.16 18.54
CA CYS A 727 -12.18 -0.37 17.35
C CYS A 727 -12.39 1.13 17.55
N GLU A 728 -12.42 1.60 18.80
CA GLU A 728 -12.73 2.99 19.17
C GLU A 728 -14.00 3.51 18.49
N SER A 729 -15.07 2.72 18.60
CA SER A 729 -16.36 3.11 18.06
C SER A 729 -16.92 4.33 18.78
N PHE A 730 -17.87 5.01 18.14
CA PHE A 730 -18.61 6.12 18.70
C PHE A 730 -19.25 5.73 20.06
N HIS A 731 -19.81 4.52 20.13
CA HIS A 731 -20.32 3.91 21.37
C HIS A 731 -19.24 3.80 22.45
N ASP A 732 -18.08 3.21 22.16
CA ASP A 732 -17.02 3.02 23.15
C ASP A 732 -16.54 4.36 23.71
N ILE A 733 -16.36 5.36 22.85
CA ILE A 733 -15.93 6.71 23.25
C ILE A 733 -16.99 7.40 24.12
N TRP A 734 -18.28 7.28 23.78
CA TRP A 734 -19.38 7.85 24.56
C TRP A 734 -19.50 7.21 25.94
N MET A 735 -19.34 5.89 26.03
CA MET A 735 -19.36 5.17 27.31
C MET A 735 -18.13 5.49 28.17
N GLU A 736 -16.95 5.66 27.57
CA GLU A 736 -15.76 6.12 28.28
C GLU A 736 -15.96 7.54 28.87
N LEU A 737 -16.60 8.46 28.14
CA LEU A 737 -16.95 9.78 28.65
C LEU A 737 -17.91 9.67 29.84
N HIS A 738 -18.92 8.82 29.74
CA HIS A 738 -19.87 8.58 30.83
C HIS A 738 -19.16 8.10 32.11
N GLU A 739 -18.28 7.10 31.99
CA GLU A 739 -17.47 6.62 33.11
C GLU A 739 -16.58 7.71 33.72
N ASP A 740 -15.95 8.54 32.89
CA ASP A 740 -15.10 9.63 33.39
C ASP A 740 -15.92 10.69 34.15
N LEU A 741 -17.14 10.98 33.71
CA LEU A 741 -18.06 11.91 34.40
C LEU A 741 -18.55 11.37 35.74
N ILE A 742 -18.85 10.07 35.83
CA ILE A 742 -19.22 9.39 37.08
C ILE A 742 -18.06 9.50 38.09
N LEU A 743 -16.84 9.21 37.63
CA LEU A 743 -15.63 9.28 38.47
C LEU A 743 -15.35 10.71 38.94
N LEU A 744 -15.52 11.72 38.08
CA LEU A 744 -15.30 13.13 38.41
C LEU A 744 -16.33 13.70 39.41
N GLN A 745 -17.52 13.11 39.47
CA GLN A 745 -18.59 13.58 40.36
C GLN A 745 -18.84 12.67 41.57
N ARG A 746 -18.11 11.54 41.67
CA ARG A 746 -18.27 10.52 42.71
C ARG A 746 -19.70 10.00 42.83
N ILE A 747 -20.32 9.75 41.69
CA ILE A 747 -21.68 9.25 41.64
C ILE A 747 -21.63 7.74 41.91
N ASP A 748 -22.50 7.26 42.81
CA ASP A 748 -22.65 5.83 43.02
C ASP A 748 -23.47 5.23 41.85
N ARG A 749 -22.85 4.32 41.11
CA ARG A 749 -23.43 3.67 39.93
C ARG A 749 -24.74 2.95 40.24
N VAL A 750 -24.91 2.45 41.46
CA VAL A 750 -26.17 1.83 41.91
C VAL A 750 -27.30 2.86 42.06
N SER A 751 -26.96 4.10 42.40
CA SER A 751 -27.90 5.20 42.58
C SER A 751 -28.29 5.94 41.29
N GLU A 752 -27.44 5.87 40.26
CA GLU A 752 -27.63 6.52 38.96
C GLU A 752 -28.71 5.82 38.10
N GLY A 753 -28.84 4.50 38.22
CA GLY A 753 -29.90 3.73 37.55
C GLY A 753 -29.72 3.52 36.05
N SER A 754 -28.61 3.97 35.44
CA SER A 754 -28.26 3.71 34.04
C SER A 754 -27.49 2.40 33.89
N PHE A 755 -28.20 1.27 34.00
CA PHE A 755 -27.70 -0.01 33.47
C PHE A 755 -28.04 -0.18 32.00
#